data_AF-A0A0E0FYV8-F1
#
_entry.id   AF-A0A0E0FYV8-F1
#
_cell.length_a   1.000
_cell.length_b   1.000
_cell.length_c   1.000
_cell.angle_alpha   90.00
_cell.angle_beta   90.00
_cell.angle_gamma   90.00
#
_symmetry.space_group_name_H-M   'P 1'
#
loop_
_entity.id
_entity.type
_entity.pdbx_description
1 polymer ?
#
loop_
_entity_poly.entity_id
_entity_poly.type
_entity_poly.pdbx_seq_one_letter_code
_entity_poly.pdbx_strand_id
1 'polypeptide(L)'
;MASGDDEPTTCQRVNGDLPPLESSSASASDSGQSRAAAAAADDERRGGQMAGLRRLWGEWEIRVLLLSSLSLQVFLLFTGGLRKRNVAAWLHFMLWLAYLLADSIAIYALGNLSQNQKLCSNGPHGGGDMHLLVFWAPFLILHLGGQDTITAFAIEDNELWLRHLLSLVSQIALALYVYWKSRPSAAGLLVPAILMFVSGVVKYGERTWALKSASMSSLRSSMLTRPDPGPNYAKFMEEYHSSKEAGLHAEIVIVPERPPDDNIHVQEEHMEYGELVVKAHRFFHTFRRLFVDLILSFQDRTDSLAFFRRLQRDQAYKVVEIELLLMYESLHSKSSVIHGPTGRYLRIFTLAAPVLSLIVFSGTDKAPYKPVDVAVSYVLLGGAIFLEIYAILLMAISPWSFADLRKKDKCLPVASGVFRAVSYFLPEARPRWSNQMAQYNLIHYCLKDKPTWLTGALEKLEWDYNVRVKTIWDSIWYTHHIGVSMVLKQLVFKQLKEKANSTADPMSYRRFGDHRGQWFLHRMGCYQELGASVEVEFDESIILWHIATDLCFYDDDDDDGRDAGERKLKRWSSCCFCSCSDHAPTADDSHLNDVSHLPAASREISNYMLFLLVMRPFMLTASIGQIRFGDTCAETKNFFLRGDELGAARKAAEALTKVKTEINPREVKGDRSKSVLFDACRLAEQLRRLERRKRWRLVAGVWVEMLCYAAGKCRGNFHAKQLSQGGELLTVVWLLMAHFGMGDQYRVEAGHARAKLIIEN
;
A
#
# COMPACT_ATOMS: atom_id res chain seq x y z
N MET A 1 -34.96 -28.69 52.02
CA MET A 1 -34.93 -29.33 53.35
C MET A 1 -33.57 -28.96 53.93
N ALA A 2 -33.46 -27.88 54.71
CA ALA A 2 -33.89 -27.75 56.11
C ALA A 2 -33.23 -28.87 56.95
N SER A 3 -32.22 -28.50 57.73
CA SER A 3 -32.26 -28.33 59.21
C SER A 3 -31.47 -29.51 59.79
N GLY A 4 -30.44 -29.31 60.62
CA GLY A 4 -30.51 -28.60 61.89
C GLY A 4 -30.53 -29.65 62.99
N ASP A 5 -30.03 -29.27 64.17
CA ASP A 5 -30.07 -29.96 65.48
C ASP A 5 -28.76 -30.68 65.83
N ASP A 6 -27.93 -30.17 66.76
CA ASP A 6 -28.13 -29.99 68.22
C ASP A 6 -28.41 -31.36 68.89
N GLU A 7 -27.69 -31.84 69.92
CA GLU A 7 -27.36 -31.32 71.28
C GLU A 7 -26.53 -32.46 71.98
N PRO A 8 -26.23 -32.53 73.31
CA PRO A 8 -26.32 -31.56 74.40
C PRO A 8 -25.11 -31.52 75.38
N THR A 9 -25.25 -30.56 76.28
CA THR A 9 -24.66 -30.29 77.61
C THR A 9 -24.42 -31.49 78.56
N THR A 10 -23.38 -31.42 79.41
CA THR A 10 -23.55 -31.48 80.89
C THR A 10 -22.31 -31.01 81.68
N CYS A 11 -22.58 -30.23 82.73
CA CYS A 11 -21.68 -29.67 83.73
C CYS A 11 -21.11 -30.73 84.71
N GLN A 12 -19.90 -30.50 85.26
CA GLN A 12 -19.72 -30.28 86.70
C GLN A 12 -18.35 -29.72 87.09
N ARG A 13 -18.39 -28.87 88.12
CA ARG A 13 -17.33 -28.07 88.78
C ARG A 13 -16.21 -28.91 89.40
N VAL A 14 -15.01 -28.33 89.44
CA VAL A 14 -14.12 -28.36 90.62
C VAL A 14 -13.46 -26.97 90.79
N ASN A 15 -13.46 -26.49 92.04
CA ASN A 15 -12.88 -25.24 92.54
C ASN A 15 -11.36 -25.31 92.68
N GLY A 16 -10.68 -24.15 92.68
CA GLY A 16 -9.33 -24.02 93.23
C GLY A 16 -8.57 -22.78 92.75
N ASP A 17 -8.79 -21.66 93.43
CA ASP A 17 -7.84 -20.61 93.84
C ASP A 17 -6.63 -20.24 92.95
N LEU A 18 -6.60 -19.01 92.41
CA LEU A 18 -5.94 -17.83 93.02
C LEU A 18 -6.14 -16.55 92.14
N PRO A 19 -5.99 -15.33 92.70
CA PRO A 19 -6.75 -14.10 92.37
C PRO A 19 -5.86 -12.96 91.78
N PRO A 20 -6.29 -11.68 91.78
CA PRO A 20 -7.50 -11.08 91.24
C PRO A 20 -7.22 -9.89 90.29
N LEU A 21 -8.29 -9.45 89.63
CA LEU A 21 -8.46 -8.22 88.86
C LEU A 21 -8.24 -6.94 89.69
N GLU A 22 -7.76 -5.88 89.04
CA GLU A 22 -8.31 -4.53 89.24
C GLU A 22 -8.21 -3.64 87.98
N SER A 23 -9.39 -3.15 87.57
CA SER A 23 -9.73 -1.90 86.87
C SER A 23 -8.86 -1.32 85.73
N SER A 24 -9.43 -1.26 84.51
CA SER A 24 -9.43 -0.05 83.68
C SER A 24 -10.47 -0.16 82.55
N SER A 25 -11.65 0.39 82.78
CA SER A 25 -12.64 0.71 81.77
C SER A 25 -12.42 2.16 81.29
N ALA A 26 -11.72 2.34 80.16
CA ALA A 26 -11.82 3.49 79.24
C ALA A 26 -10.61 3.48 78.28
N SER A 27 -10.81 3.11 77.01
CA SER A 27 -10.00 3.55 75.84
C SER A 27 -10.27 2.76 74.54
N ALA A 28 -11.00 1.64 74.58
CA ALA A 28 -11.18 0.81 73.39
C ALA A 28 -12.27 1.28 72.40
N SER A 29 -13.15 2.23 72.77
CA SER A 29 -14.15 2.80 71.85
C SER A 29 -13.62 3.97 71.00
N ASP A 30 -12.55 4.63 71.45
CA ASP A 30 -12.07 5.90 70.86
C ASP A 30 -11.11 5.67 69.67
N SER A 31 -10.36 4.55 69.68
CA SER A 31 -9.40 4.21 68.59
C SER A 31 -10.09 3.69 67.32
N GLY A 32 -11.23 3.01 67.46
CA GLY A 32 -12.07 2.57 66.34
C GLY A 32 -12.80 3.74 65.67
N GLN A 33 -13.32 4.68 66.48
CA GLN A 33 -13.92 5.92 65.97
C GLN A 33 -12.90 6.84 65.31
N SER A 34 -11.69 6.96 65.85
CA SER A 34 -10.59 7.74 65.25
C SER A 34 -10.12 7.17 63.90
N ARG A 35 -9.95 5.85 63.78
CA ARG A 35 -9.60 5.20 62.49
C ARG A 35 -10.74 5.27 61.47
N ALA A 36 -11.99 5.11 61.90
CA ALA A 36 -13.15 5.27 61.03
C ALA A 36 -13.32 6.73 60.57
N ALA A 37 -13.07 7.71 61.44
CA ALA A 37 -13.08 9.12 61.11
C ALA A 37 -11.94 9.51 60.16
N ALA A 38 -10.74 8.95 60.34
CA ALA A 38 -9.61 9.15 59.42
C ALA A 38 -9.87 8.54 58.04
N ALA A 39 -10.46 7.33 57.98
CA ALA A 39 -10.86 6.71 56.73
C ALA A 39 -11.99 7.46 56.02
N ALA A 40 -12.97 7.98 56.78
CA ALA A 40 -14.04 8.82 56.25
C ALA A 40 -13.51 10.16 55.72
N ALA A 41 -12.54 10.79 56.42
CA ALA A 41 -11.90 12.02 55.97
C ALA A 41 -11.04 11.82 54.70
N ASP A 42 -10.34 10.68 54.58
CA ASP A 42 -9.60 10.35 53.35
C ASP A 42 -10.53 10.01 52.18
N ASP A 43 -11.67 9.36 52.44
CA ASP A 43 -12.68 9.08 51.42
C ASP A 43 -13.42 10.35 50.97
N GLU A 44 -13.69 11.28 51.90
CA GLU A 44 -14.25 12.60 51.60
C GLU A 44 -13.25 13.48 50.84
N ARG A 45 -11.95 13.39 51.17
CA ARG A 45 -10.88 14.08 50.44
C ARG A 45 -10.65 13.50 49.05
N ARG A 46 -10.69 12.17 48.89
CA ARG A 46 -10.68 11.48 47.57
C ARG A 46 -11.94 11.80 46.77
N GLY A 47 -13.09 11.82 47.40
CA GLY A 47 -14.37 12.24 46.80
C GLY A 47 -14.32 13.68 46.31
N GLY A 48 -13.77 14.60 47.10
CA GLY A 48 -13.53 16.00 46.75
C GLY A 48 -12.53 16.18 45.61
N GLN A 49 -11.42 15.42 45.61
CA GLN A 49 -10.45 15.41 44.51
C GLN A 49 -11.05 14.87 43.21
N MET A 50 -11.80 13.76 43.28
CA MET A 50 -12.49 13.17 42.14
C MET A 50 -13.61 14.08 41.60
N ALA A 51 -14.32 14.80 42.48
CA ALA A 51 -15.31 15.80 42.08
C ALA A 51 -14.65 17.02 41.42
N GLY A 52 -13.50 17.47 41.93
CA GLY A 52 -12.66 18.50 41.31
C GLY A 52 -12.16 18.08 39.93
N LEU A 53 -11.66 16.85 39.80
CA LEU A 53 -11.22 16.27 38.53
C LEU A 53 -12.37 16.16 37.53
N ARG A 54 -13.57 15.74 37.96
CA ARG A 54 -14.77 15.67 37.10
C ARG A 54 -15.20 17.04 36.62
N ARG A 55 -15.14 18.08 37.46
CA ARG A 55 -15.44 19.46 37.07
C ARG A 55 -14.42 20.00 36.08
N LEU A 56 -13.12 19.81 36.36
CA LEU A 56 -12.05 20.21 35.45
C LEU A 56 -12.14 19.48 34.11
N TRP A 57 -12.39 18.17 34.13
CA TRP A 57 -12.60 17.39 32.92
C TRP A 57 -13.79 17.91 32.12
N GLY A 58 -14.95 18.13 32.75
CA GLY A 58 -16.14 18.65 32.06
C GLY A 58 -15.95 20.03 31.43
N GLU A 59 -15.07 20.88 31.98
CA GLU A 59 -14.74 22.18 31.39
C GLU A 59 -13.75 22.09 30.21
N TRP A 60 -12.80 21.16 30.27
CA TRP A 60 -11.76 21.02 29.25
C TRP A 60 -12.08 20.02 28.16
N GLU A 61 -13.05 19.11 28.38
CA GLU A 61 -13.35 17.99 27.50
C GLU A 61 -13.50 18.42 26.03
N ILE A 62 -14.40 19.37 25.74
CA ILE A 62 -14.65 19.84 24.36
C ILE A 62 -13.41 20.50 23.76
N ARG A 63 -12.65 21.28 24.56
CA ARG A 63 -11.43 21.97 24.10
C ARG A 63 -10.35 20.96 23.72
N VAL A 64 -10.13 19.93 24.55
CA VAL A 64 -9.17 18.86 24.31
C VAL A 64 -9.58 18.04 23.09
N LEU A 65 -10.86 17.74 22.92
CA LEU A 65 -11.37 17.03 21.74
C LEU A 65 -11.16 17.83 20.44
N LEU A 66 -11.39 19.15 20.46
CA LEU A 66 -11.16 20.02 19.30
C LEU A 66 -9.68 20.12 18.92
N LEU A 67 -8.81 20.36 19.92
CA LEU A 67 -7.37 20.48 19.70
C LEU A 67 -6.73 19.15 19.29
N SER A 68 -7.17 18.04 19.88
CA SER A 68 -6.72 16.70 19.46
C SER A 68 -7.17 16.37 18.05
N SER A 69 -8.42 16.73 17.68
CA SER A 69 -8.92 16.59 16.31
C SER A 69 -8.05 17.39 15.32
N LEU A 70 -7.76 18.66 15.58
CA LEU A 70 -6.86 19.46 14.73
C LEU A 70 -5.44 18.87 14.68
N SER A 71 -4.91 18.40 15.80
CA SER A 71 -3.56 17.80 15.86
C SER A 71 -3.46 16.53 15.01
N LEU A 72 -4.49 15.68 15.03
CA LEU A 72 -4.57 14.50 14.16
C LEU A 72 -4.62 14.90 12.67
N GLN A 73 -5.38 15.95 12.33
CA GLN A 73 -5.42 16.47 10.96
C GLN A 73 -4.05 16.97 10.49
N VAL A 74 -3.33 17.72 11.31
CA VAL A 74 -1.95 18.17 11.00
C VAL A 74 -1.01 16.97 10.85
N PHE A 75 -1.10 15.99 11.76
CA PHE A 75 -0.29 14.76 11.69
C PHE A 75 -0.54 13.99 10.39
N LEU A 76 -1.82 13.77 10.03
CA LEU A 76 -2.21 13.07 8.81
C LEU A 76 -1.74 13.79 7.54
N LEU A 77 -1.74 15.14 7.54
CA LEU A 77 -1.28 15.93 6.41
C LEU A 77 0.20 15.64 6.09
N PHE A 78 1.06 15.68 7.10
CA PHE A 78 2.50 15.46 6.92
C PHE A 78 2.87 14.00 6.72
N THR A 79 2.28 13.08 7.50
CA THR A 79 2.64 11.66 7.48
C THR A 79 1.97 10.87 6.37
N GLY A 80 0.78 11.29 5.90
CA GLY A 80 0.07 10.63 4.81
C GLY A 80 0.87 10.56 3.51
N GLY A 81 1.65 11.61 3.22
CA GLY A 81 2.56 11.65 2.06
C GLY A 81 3.86 10.85 2.23
N LEU A 82 4.24 10.50 3.47
CA LEU A 82 5.48 9.77 3.77
C LEU A 82 5.35 8.25 3.61
N ARG A 83 4.14 7.69 3.76
CA ARG A 83 3.93 6.22 3.70
C ARG A 83 4.33 5.57 2.38
N LYS A 84 4.25 6.31 1.26
CA LYS A 84 4.71 5.81 -0.05
C LYS A 84 6.24 5.65 -0.15
N ARG A 85 7.01 6.32 0.71
CA ARG A 85 8.48 6.31 0.69
C ARG A 85 9.10 5.51 1.82
N ASN A 86 8.36 5.24 2.89
CA ASN A 86 8.89 4.61 4.09
C ASN A 86 8.07 3.37 4.45
N VAL A 87 8.72 2.22 4.52
CA VAL A 87 8.13 0.90 4.83
C VAL A 87 8.11 0.63 6.34
N ALA A 88 8.55 1.57 7.18
CA ALA A 88 8.58 1.39 8.63
C ALA A 88 7.20 1.01 9.19
N ALA A 89 7.13 -0.16 9.83
CA ALA A 89 5.91 -0.71 10.40
C ALA A 89 5.30 0.22 11.47
N TRP A 90 6.16 0.86 12.28
CA TRP A 90 5.74 1.81 13.31
C TRP A 90 5.03 3.03 12.72
N LEU A 91 5.55 3.58 11.61
CA LEU A 91 4.92 4.72 10.93
C LEU A 91 3.52 4.34 10.41
N HIS A 92 3.41 3.16 9.80
CA HIS A 92 2.12 2.65 9.29
C HIS A 92 1.11 2.42 10.42
N PHE A 93 1.54 1.87 11.55
CA PHE A 93 0.68 1.66 12.72
C PHE A 93 0.18 3.00 13.30
N MET A 94 1.07 3.98 13.49
CA MET A 94 0.71 5.30 13.98
C MET A 94 -0.23 6.03 13.02
N LEU A 95 0.03 5.93 11.71
CA LEU A 95 -0.83 6.51 10.69
C LEU A 95 -2.22 5.86 10.66
N TRP A 96 -2.28 4.53 10.77
CA TRP A 96 -3.53 3.77 10.85
C TRP A 96 -4.34 4.20 12.08
N LEU A 97 -3.70 4.28 13.24
CA LEU A 97 -4.34 4.71 14.48
C LEU A 97 -4.85 6.16 14.36
N ALA A 98 -4.04 7.08 13.85
CA ALA A 98 -4.45 8.46 13.65
C ALA A 98 -5.61 8.62 12.67
N TYR A 99 -5.60 7.84 11.57
CA TYR A 99 -6.66 7.83 10.57
C TYR A 99 -8.01 7.38 11.19
N LEU A 100 -8.01 6.34 12.01
CA LEU A 100 -9.21 5.88 12.71
C LEU A 100 -9.68 6.88 13.77
N LEU A 101 -8.76 7.39 14.58
CA LEU A 101 -9.10 8.34 15.66
C LEU A 101 -9.62 9.67 15.13
N ALA A 102 -9.16 10.14 13.98
CA ALA A 102 -9.54 11.45 13.43
C ALA A 102 -11.06 11.58 13.22
N ASP A 103 -11.70 10.56 12.66
CA ASP A 103 -13.15 10.56 12.43
C ASP A 103 -13.90 10.30 13.74
N SER A 104 -13.44 9.35 14.57
CA SER A 104 -14.09 9.02 15.83
C SER A 104 -14.13 10.19 16.81
N ILE A 105 -13.01 10.90 16.99
CA ILE A 105 -12.93 12.05 17.90
C ILE A 105 -13.83 13.19 17.42
N ALA A 106 -13.85 13.48 16.11
CA ALA A 106 -14.66 14.57 15.59
C ALA A 106 -16.18 14.28 15.69
N ILE A 107 -16.62 13.05 15.39
CA ILE A 107 -18.03 12.64 15.57
C ILE A 107 -18.41 12.66 17.05
N TYR A 108 -17.56 12.11 17.92
CA TYR A 108 -17.81 12.11 19.37
C TYR A 108 -17.89 13.53 19.93
N ALA A 109 -16.97 14.42 19.52
CA ALA A 109 -16.99 15.82 19.93
C ALA A 109 -18.27 16.53 19.50
N LEU A 110 -18.75 16.30 18.27
CA LEU A 110 -19.98 16.93 17.77
C LEU A 110 -21.22 16.36 18.48
N GLY A 111 -21.23 15.05 18.75
CA GLY A 111 -22.24 14.37 19.55
C GLY A 111 -22.32 14.95 20.97
N ASN A 112 -21.19 15.05 21.66
CA ASN A 112 -21.11 15.63 23.01
C ASN A 112 -21.54 17.10 23.01
N LEU A 113 -21.13 17.87 22.00
CA LEU A 113 -21.57 19.26 21.82
C LEU A 113 -23.10 19.36 21.76
N SER A 114 -23.78 18.46 21.03
CA SER A 114 -25.25 18.48 20.91
C SER A 114 -26.01 18.21 22.22
N GLN A 115 -25.41 17.43 23.12
CA GLN A 115 -26.00 17.07 24.41
C GLN A 115 -25.73 18.12 25.49
N ASN A 116 -24.80 19.06 25.24
CA ASN A 116 -24.38 20.03 26.23
C ASN A 116 -25.55 20.90 26.71
N GLN A 117 -25.85 20.82 28.01
CA GLN A 117 -26.96 21.52 28.65
C GLN A 117 -26.81 23.05 28.60
N LYS A 118 -25.57 23.55 28.44
CA LYS A 118 -25.28 24.98 28.25
C LYS A 118 -25.91 25.56 26.98
N LEU A 119 -26.33 24.72 26.03
CA LEU A 119 -27.08 25.14 24.84
C LEU A 119 -28.55 25.54 25.14
N CYS A 120 -29.08 25.16 26.31
CA CYS A 120 -30.48 25.42 26.70
C CYS A 120 -30.62 26.47 27.82
N SER A 121 -29.54 26.83 28.51
CA SER A 121 -29.59 27.69 29.70
C SER A 121 -29.68 29.17 29.31
N ASN A 122 -30.91 29.66 29.09
CA ASN A 122 -31.22 31.09 28.99
C ASN A 122 -31.10 31.79 30.37
N GLY A 123 -29.90 31.89 30.91
CA GLY A 123 -29.60 32.67 32.11
C GLY A 123 -29.20 34.11 31.75
N PRO A 124 -29.70 35.15 32.45
CA PRO A 124 -29.39 36.57 32.14
C PRO A 124 -27.89 36.93 32.19
N HIS A 125 -27.03 36.07 32.73
CA HIS A 125 -25.58 36.27 32.86
C HIS A 125 -24.75 35.13 32.22
N GLY A 126 -25.37 34.23 31.43
CA GLY A 126 -24.72 33.05 30.85
C GLY A 126 -24.50 33.06 29.33
N GLY A 127 -24.77 34.19 28.66
CA GLY A 127 -24.82 34.28 27.19
C GLY A 127 -23.49 34.14 26.45
N GLY A 128 -22.34 34.29 27.11
CA GLY A 128 -21.01 34.22 26.47
C GLY A 128 -20.61 32.81 26.02
N ASP A 129 -20.71 31.81 26.90
CA ASP A 129 -20.26 30.44 26.61
C ASP A 129 -21.10 29.76 25.49
N MET A 130 -22.35 30.19 25.27
CA MET A 130 -23.29 29.57 24.32
C MET A 130 -22.95 29.83 22.84
N HIS A 131 -22.40 31.01 22.51
CA HIS A 131 -22.15 31.39 21.12
C HIS A 131 -20.89 30.78 20.52
N LEU A 132 -19.87 30.51 21.35
CA LEU A 132 -18.61 29.97 20.85
C LEU A 132 -18.65 28.46 20.61
N LEU A 133 -19.47 27.75 21.38
CA LEU A 133 -19.76 26.32 21.15
C LEU A 133 -20.38 26.10 19.76
N VAL A 134 -21.31 26.97 19.35
CA VAL A 134 -21.91 26.95 18.00
C VAL A 134 -20.87 27.25 16.91
N PHE A 135 -19.90 28.13 17.21
CA PHE A 135 -18.80 28.43 16.28
C PHE A 135 -17.83 27.25 16.08
N TRP A 136 -17.67 26.36 17.07
CA TRP A 136 -16.78 25.19 16.97
C TRP A 136 -17.38 24.01 16.18
N ALA A 137 -18.71 23.86 16.14
CA ALA A 137 -19.37 22.77 15.40
C ALA A 137 -18.94 22.69 13.91
N PRO A 138 -18.88 23.79 13.15
CA PRO A 138 -18.32 23.81 11.80
C PRO A 138 -16.91 23.25 11.64
N PHE A 139 -16.01 23.48 12.59
CA PHE A 139 -14.63 23.00 12.52
C PHE A 139 -14.57 21.48 12.63
N LEU A 140 -15.46 20.86 13.41
CA LEU A 140 -15.56 19.41 13.49
C LEU A 140 -16.00 18.81 12.14
N ILE A 141 -16.94 19.45 11.43
CA ILE A 141 -17.30 19.05 10.06
C ILE A 141 -16.12 19.25 9.11
N LEU A 142 -15.41 20.37 9.20
CA LEU A 142 -14.21 20.64 8.42
C LEU A 142 -13.13 19.57 8.63
N HIS A 143 -12.91 19.13 9.87
CA HIS A 143 -11.97 18.06 10.22
C HIS A 143 -12.44 16.70 9.70
N LEU A 144 -13.75 16.40 9.75
CA LEU A 144 -14.32 15.19 9.13
C LEU A 144 -14.16 15.17 7.61
N GLY A 145 -14.03 16.34 6.98
CA GLY A 145 -13.60 16.46 5.59
C GLY A 145 -12.22 15.86 5.31
N GLY A 146 -11.41 15.59 6.33
CA GLY A 146 -10.12 14.91 6.23
C GLY A 146 -9.07 15.70 5.43
N GLN A 147 -7.84 15.18 5.45
CA GLN A 147 -6.73 15.77 4.71
C GLN A 147 -6.70 15.35 3.24
N ASP A 148 -6.03 16.15 2.42
CA ASP A 148 -5.98 15.89 0.98
C ASP A 148 -4.96 14.81 0.61
N THR A 149 -3.96 14.60 1.48
CA THR A 149 -2.90 13.60 1.30
C THR A 149 -3.35 12.16 1.59
N ILE A 150 -4.42 12.00 2.37
CA ILE A 150 -4.98 10.69 2.72
C ILE A 150 -6.51 10.76 2.83
N THR A 151 -7.19 10.12 1.89
CA THR A 151 -8.65 9.91 1.93
C THR A 151 -9.01 8.50 2.40
N ALA A 152 -8.21 7.53 1.98
CA ALA A 152 -8.40 6.11 2.20
C ALA A 152 -7.08 5.49 2.69
N PHE A 153 -7.15 4.75 3.80
CA PHE A 153 -5.99 4.04 4.31
C PHE A 153 -5.70 2.83 3.43
N ALA A 154 -6.74 2.07 3.09
CA ALA A 154 -6.71 0.93 2.17
C ALA A 154 -7.70 1.15 1.00
N ILE A 155 -7.55 0.41 -0.11
CA ILE A 155 -8.45 0.55 -1.27
C ILE A 155 -9.89 0.13 -0.93
N GLU A 156 -10.06 -0.75 0.04
CA GLU A 156 -11.36 -1.22 0.54
C GLU A 156 -12.17 -0.08 1.18
N ASP A 157 -11.51 0.95 1.73
CA ASP A 157 -12.18 2.12 2.30
C ASP A 157 -12.92 2.92 1.20
N ASN A 158 -12.44 2.89 -0.05
CA ASN A 158 -13.09 3.58 -1.18
C ASN A 158 -14.46 2.98 -1.52
N GLU A 159 -14.63 1.67 -1.35
CA GLU A 159 -15.91 0.99 -1.60
C GLU A 159 -16.97 1.37 -0.54
N LEU A 160 -16.54 1.86 0.64
CA LEU A 160 -17.41 2.29 1.74
C LEU A 160 -17.87 3.75 1.62
N TRP A 161 -17.75 4.38 0.45
CA TRP A 161 -18.10 5.80 0.25
C TRP A 161 -19.56 6.14 0.64
N LEU A 162 -20.51 5.20 0.51
CA LEU A 162 -21.90 5.39 0.95
C LEU A 162 -22.02 5.58 2.47
N ARG A 163 -21.15 4.93 3.26
CA ARG A 163 -21.08 5.13 4.72
C ARG A 163 -20.60 6.54 5.05
N HIS A 164 -19.62 7.05 4.30
CA HIS A 164 -19.16 8.43 4.45
C HIS A 164 -20.23 9.44 4.02
N LEU A 165 -21.00 9.15 2.96
CA LEU A 165 -22.14 9.99 2.57
C LEU A 165 -23.22 10.05 3.67
N LEU A 166 -23.60 8.89 4.22
CA LEU A 166 -24.56 8.84 5.33
C LEU A 166 -24.03 9.60 6.55
N SER A 167 -22.74 9.44 6.86
CA SER A 167 -22.09 10.18 7.94
C SER A 167 -22.15 11.69 7.67
N LEU A 168 -21.76 12.17 6.49
CA LEU A 168 -21.88 13.58 6.08
C LEU A 168 -23.29 14.13 6.33
N VAL A 169 -24.34 13.44 5.84
CA VAL A 169 -25.73 13.87 6.03
C VAL A 169 -26.10 13.92 7.51
N SER A 170 -25.72 12.89 8.29
CA SER A 170 -25.99 12.83 9.73
C SER A 170 -25.30 13.95 10.52
N GLN A 171 -24.06 14.29 10.17
CA GLN A 171 -23.28 15.31 10.86
C GLN A 171 -23.76 16.72 10.49
N ILE A 172 -24.19 16.94 9.24
CA ILE A 172 -24.89 18.16 8.82
C ILE A 172 -26.17 18.34 9.64
N ALA A 173 -27.00 17.30 9.73
CA ALA A 173 -28.24 17.35 10.50
C ALA A 173 -27.99 17.63 11.99
N LEU A 174 -26.97 16.99 12.57
CA LEU A 174 -26.59 17.19 13.97
C LEU A 174 -26.08 18.62 14.22
N ALA A 175 -25.24 19.16 13.35
CA ALA A 175 -24.78 20.54 13.47
C ALA A 175 -25.94 21.54 13.31
N LEU A 176 -26.83 21.34 12.34
CA LEU A 176 -28.04 22.17 12.19
C LEU A 176 -28.94 22.09 13.43
N TYR A 177 -29.04 20.91 14.06
CA TYR A 177 -29.73 20.76 15.34
C TYR A 177 -29.08 21.57 16.47
N VAL A 178 -27.74 21.60 16.55
CA VAL A 178 -27.00 22.46 17.49
C VAL A 178 -27.31 23.95 17.25
N TYR A 179 -27.32 24.40 15.99
CA TYR A 179 -27.68 25.78 15.63
C TYR A 179 -29.12 26.11 16.05
N TRP A 180 -30.07 25.21 15.74
CA TRP A 180 -31.48 25.39 16.07
C TRP A 180 -31.71 25.45 17.58
N LYS A 181 -31.10 24.53 18.33
CA LYS A 181 -31.19 24.44 19.79
C LYS A 181 -30.60 25.69 20.46
N SER A 182 -29.51 26.24 19.94
CA SER A 182 -28.79 27.35 20.55
C SER A 182 -29.45 28.73 20.35
N ARG A 183 -30.35 28.92 19.39
CA ARG A 183 -30.99 30.22 19.04
C ARG A 183 -30.04 31.44 19.16
N PRO A 184 -29.02 31.55 18.29
CA PRO A 184 -27.97 32.57 18.43
C PRO A 184 -28.52 33.99 18.24
N SER A 185 -28.63 34.77 19.31
CA SER A 185 -29.07 36.17 19.30
C SER A 185 -28.00 37.19 18.83
N ALA A 186 -26.73 36.78 18.75
CA ALA A 186 -25.61 37.64 18.37
C ALA A 186 -25.22 37.47 16.90
N ALA A 187 -25.51 38.47 16.07
CA ALA A 187 -25.23 38.46 14.63
C ALA A 187 -23.72 38.35 14.28
N GLY A 188 -22.82 38.79 15.17
CA GLY A 188 -21.38 38.88 14.91
C GLY A 188 -20.65 37.54 14.74
N LEU A 189 -21.02 36.50 15.52
CA LEU A 189 -20.40 35.17 15.42
C LEU A 189 -21.10 34.23 14.44
N LEU A 190 -22.32 34.58 14.03
CA LEU A 190 -23.12 33.76 13.12
C LEU A 190 -22.50 33.72 11.71
N VAL A 191 -22.03 34.87 11.21
CA VAL A 191 -21.42 34.96 9.87
C VAL A 191 -20.13 34.12 9.76
N PRO A 192 -19.13 34.24 10.67
CA PRO A 192 -17.98 33.34 10.73
C PRO A 192 -18.36 31.87 10.79
N ALA A 193 -19.37 31.52 11.60
CA ALA A 193 -19.80 30.14 11.77
C ALA A 193 -20.44 29.57 10.50
N ILE A 194 -21.26 30.33 9.78
CA ILE A 194 -21.87 29.92 8.50
C ILE A 194 -20.79 29.74 7.43
N LEU A 195 -19.83 30.66 7.32
CA LEU A 195 -18.72 30.54 6.37
C LEU A 195 -17.94 29.24 6.60
N MET A 196 -17.59 28.96 7.87
CA MET A 196 -16.91 27.73 8.22
C MET A 196 -17.78 26.49 8.01
N PHE A 197 -19.10 26.59 8.24
CA PHE A 197 -20.03 25.48 8.05
C PHE A 197 -20.09 25.08 6.59
N VAL A 198 -20.30 26.04 5.68
CA VAL A 198 -20.32 25.79 4.24
C VAL A 198 -18.99 25.23 3.77
N SER A 199 -17.87 25.81 4.23
CA SER A 199 -16.53 25.28 3.92
C SER A 199 -16.34 23.83 4.41
N GLY A 200 -16.82 23.51 5.61
CA GLY A 200 -16.77 22.16 6.17
C GLY A 200 -17.57 21.16 5.34
N VAL A 201 -18.80 21.53 4.96
CA VAL A 201 -19.67 20.71 4.09
C VAL A 201 -19.01 20.47 2.74
N VAL A 202 -18.42 21.51 2.13
CA VAL A 202 -17.69 21.38 0.87
C VAL A 202 -16.53 20.39 1.01
N LYS A 203 -15.65 20.54 2.01
CA LYS A 203 -14.50 19.63 2.19
C LYS A 203 -14.90 18.18 2.45
N TYR A 204 -15.98 17.95 3.20
CA TYR A 204 -16.47 16.60 3.45
C TYR A 204 -17.22 16.01 2.23
N GLY A 205 -17.91 16.85 1.46
CA GLY A 205 -18.39 16.50 0.13
C GLY A 205 -17.26 16.08 -0.81
N GLU A 206 -16.16 16.83 -0.86
CA GLU A 206 -14.97 16.50 -1.66
C GLU A 206 -14.38 15.14 -1.25
N ARG A 207 -14.26 14.86 0.05
CA ARG A 207 -13.81 13.54 0.54
C ARG A 207 -14.72 12.42 0.04
N THR A 208 -16.03 12.60 0.15
CA THR A 208 -17.01 11.60 -0.28
C THR A 208 -16.96 11.37 -1.79
N TRP A 209 -16.83 12.44 -2.57
CA TRP A 209 -16.64 12.36 -4.02
C TRP A 209 -15.32 11.66 -4.37
N ALA A 210 -14.23 11.98 -3.68
CA ALA A 210 -12.93 11.37 -3.91
C ALA A 210 -13.00 9.85 -3.69
N LEU A 211 -13.56 9.40 -2.57
CA LEU A 211 -13.78 7.97 -2.29
C LEU A 211 -14.64 7.29 -3.36
N LYS A 212 -15.76 7.91 -3.75
CA LYS A 212 -16.61 7.39 -4.84
C LYS A 212 -15.85 7.33 -6.17
N SER A 213 -15.03 8.32 -6.50
CA SER A 213 -14.26 8.34 -7.76
C SER A 213 -13.13 7.31 -7.78
N ALA A 214 -12.59 7.00 -6.60
CA ALA A 214 -11.50 6.05 -6.39
C ALA A 214 -11.97 4.60 -6.22
N SER A 215 -13.27 4.35 -6.07
CA SER A 215 -13.81 2.99 -6.01
C SER A 215 -13.57 2.26 -7.33
N MET A 216 -13.28 0.97 -7.29
CA MET A 216 -12.88 0.21 -8.47
C MET A 216 -14.03 0.13 -9.49
N SER A 217 -15.26 0.03 -9.00
CA SER A 217 -16.48 0.04 -9.82
C SER A 217 -16.71 1.37 -10.56
N SER A 218 -16.51 2.49 -9.86
CA SER A 218 -16.64 3.85 -10.42
C SER A 218 -15.50 4.16 -11.38
N LEU A 219 -14.28 3.79 -11.02
CA LEU A 219 -13.09 3.98 -11.84
C LEU A 219 -13.22 3.17 -13.14
N ARG A 220 -13.66 1.91 -13.07
CA ARG A 220 -13.97 1.07 -14.24
C ARG A 220 -15.06 1.69 -15.12
N SER A 221 -16.21 2.06 -14.55
CA SER A 221 -17.33 2.62 -15.32
C SER A 221 -16.99 3.96 -15.98
N SER A 222 -16.15 4.79 -15.34
CA SER A 222 -15.69 6.07 -15.92
C SER A 222 -14.77 5.90 -17.14
N MET A 223 -14.20 4.71 -17.35
CA MET A 223 -13.27 4.42 -18.44
C MET A 223 -13.90 3.61 -19.58
N LEU A 224 -15.13 3.13 -19.40
CA LEU A 224 -15.86 2.43 -20.46
C LEU A 224 -16.31 3.45 -21.51
N THR A 225 -15.98 3.17 -22.77
CA THR A 225 -16.51 3.92 -23.92
C THR A 225 -17.95 3.53 -24.17
N ARG A 226 -18.69 4.38 -24.89
CA ARG A 226 -20.04 4.01 -25.37
C ARG A 226 -19.94 2.74 -26.22
N PRO A 227 -20.93 1.83 -26.13
CA PRO A 227 -20.99 0.68 -27.02
C PRO A 227 -20.97 1.14 -28.48
N ASP A 228 -20.00 0.65 -29.24
CA ASP A 228 -19.89 0.86 -30.67
C ASP A 228 -20.04 -0.51 -31.34
N PRO A 229 -21.13 -0.76 -32.10
CA PRO A 229 -21.32 -2.02 -32.81
C PRO A 229 -20.34 -2.19 -33.98
N GLY A 230 -19.53 -1.16 -34.29
CA GLY A 230 -18.66 -1.14 -35.46
C GLY A 230 -19.43 -0.86 -36.76
N PRO A 231 -18.79 -1.07 -37.92
CA PRO A 231 -19.47 -0.95 -39.21
C PRO A 231 -20.62 -1.96 -39.33
N ASN A 232 -21.71 -1.58 -40.01
CA ASN A 232 -22.86 -2.46 -40.22
C ASN A 232 -22.46 -3.65 -41.11
N TYR A 233 -22.17 -4.78 -40.49
CA TYR A 233 -21.74 -6.01 -41.16
C TYR A 233 -22.75 -6.49 -42.20
N ALA A 234 -24.05 -6.45 -41.88
CA ALA A 234 -25.09 -6.87 -42.80
C ALA A 234 -25.06 -6.05 -44.10
N LYS A 235 -24.99 -4.72 -43.97
CA LYS A 235 -24.87 -3.82 -45.12
C LYS A 235 -23.58 -4.04 -45.92
N PHE A 236 -22.45 -4.26 -45.24
CA PHE A 236 -21.16 -4.53 -45.90
C PHE A 236 -21.22 -5.83 -46.71
N MET A 237 -21.85 -6.88 -46.16
CA MET A 237 -22.00 -8.16 -46.86
C MET A 237 -23.01 -8.08 -48.01
N GLU A 238 -24.11 -7.33 -47.86
CA GLU A 238 -25.05 -7.06 -48.94
C GLU A 238 -24.34 -6.40 -50.14
N GLU A 239 -23.50 -5.40 -49.88
CA GLU A 239 -22.73 -4.69 -50.92
C GLU A 239 -21.70 -5.61 -51.61
N TYR A 240 -21.03 -6.49 -50.84
CA TYR A 240 -20.13 -7.51 -51.38
C TYR A 240 -20.85 -8.50 -52.30
N HIS A 241 -22.00 -9.03 -51.86
CA HIS A 241 -22.79 -10.00 -52.65
C HIS A 241 -23.37 -9.36 -53.91
N SER A 242 -23.94 -8.15 -53.78
CA SER A 242 -24.48 -7.41 -54.92
C SER A 242 -23.41 -7.11 -55.98
N SER A 243 -22.20 -6.75 -55.56
CA SER A 243 -21.08 -6.49 -56.49
C SER A 243 -20.65 -7.75 -57.23
N LYS A 244 -20.61 -8.91 -56.55
CA LYS A 244 -20.34 -10.21 -57.18
C LYS A 244 -21.42 -10.63 -58.18
N GLU A 245 -22.69 -10.45 -57.82
CA GLU A 245 -23.83 -10.75 -58.70
C GLU A 245 -23.84 -9.88 -59.94
N ALA A 246 -23.39 -8.62 -59.83
CA ALA A 246 -23.19 -7.71 -60.96
C ALA A 246 -22.00 -8.08 -61.88
N GLY A 247 -21.25 -9.14 -61.56
CA GLY A 247 -20.10 -9.59 -62.35
C GLY A 247 -18.79 -8.82 -62.09
N LEU A 248 -18.75 -7.97 -61.05
CA LEU A 248 -17.57 -7.17 -60.70
C LEU A 248 -16.59 -7.98 -59.83
N HIS A 249 -15.29 -7.71 -59.97
CA HIS A 249 -14.29 -8.34 -59.11
C HIS A 249 -14.25 -7.63 -57.74
N ALA A 250 -15.00 -8.20 -56.78
CA ALA A 250 -15.12 -7.68 -55.42
C ALA A 250 -14.17 -8.43 -54.45
N GLU A 251 -13.17 -7.73 -53.92
CA GLU A 251 -12.21 -8.25 -52.93
C GLU A 251 -12.35 -7.52 -51.59
N ILE A 252 -12.35 -8.29 -50.49
CA ILE A 252 -12.34 -7.75 -49.12
C ILE A 252 -10.89 -7.64 -48.68
N VAL A 253 -10.37 -6.41 -48.60
CA VAL A 253 -9.03 -6.12 -48.13
C VAL A 253 -9.07 -5.59 -46.71
N ILE A 254 -8.34 -6.26 -45.82
CA ILE A 254 -8.18 -5.85 -44.43
C ILE A 254 -7.06 -4.80 -44.38
N VAL A 255 -7.44 -3.52 -44.30
CA VAL A 255 -6.46 -2.41 -44.26
C VAL A 255 -6.23 -1.95 -42.82
N PRO A 256 -5.00 -2.00 -42.29
CA PRO A 256 -4.70 -1.41 -40.99
C PRO A 256 -4.90 0.12 -41.04
N GLU A 257 -5.63 0.70 -40.07
CA GLU A 257 -5.90 2.16 -40.02
C GLU A 257 -4.64 3.04 -39.91
N ARG A 258 -3.52 2.48 -39.44
CA ARG A 258 -2.20 3.10 -39.51
C ARG A 258 -1.11 2.07 -39.82
N PRO A 259 -0.11 2.42 -40.65
CA PRO A 259 1.09 1.59 -40.75
C PRO A 259 1.82 1.60 -39.39
N PRO A 260 2.40 0.47 -38.96
CA PRO A 260 3.23 0.45 -37.78
C PRO A 260 4.45 1.36 -38.03
N ASP A 261 4.71 2.30 -37.12
CA ASP A 261 5.94 3.11 -37.11
C ASP A 261 7.10 2.25 -36.55
N ASP A 262 7.37 1.15 -37.25
CA ASP A 262 8.28 0.07 -36.86
C ASP A 262 9.69 0.33 -37.40
N ASN A 263 10.26 1.50 -37.07
CA ASN A 263 11.71 1.63 -37.15
C ASN A 263 12.33 0.75 -36.05
N ILE A 264 12.66 -0.49 -36.42
CA ILE A 264 13.31 -1.50 -35.55
C ILE A 264 14.70 -1.02 -35.09
N HIS A 265 15.35 -0.15 -35.87
CA HIS A 265 16.59 0.53 -35.49
C HIS A 265 16.30 1.78 -34.67
N VAL A 266 16.17 1.60 -33.36
CA VAL A 266 15.98 2.70 -32.41
C VAL A 266 17.31 3.04 -31.76
N GLN A 267 17.84 4.22 -32.07
CA GLN A 267 18.93 4.81 -31.30
C GLN A 267 18.40 5.20 -29.91
N GLU A 268 19.15 4.87 -28.86
CA GLU A 268 18.78 5.29 -27.51
C GLU A 268 18.90 6.82 -27.40
N GLU A 269 17.83 7.46 -26.93
CA GLU A 269 17.76 8.91 -26.79
C GLU A 269 17.56 9.27 -25.33
N HIS A 270 18.40 10.17 -24.81
CA HIS A 270 18.21 10.73 -23.48
C HIS A 270 17.20 11.88 -23.54
N MET A 271 16.03 11.68 -22.92
CA MET A 271 14.94 12.66 -22.93
C MET A 271 15.04 13.67 -21.78
N GLU A 272 14.64 14.92 -22.02
CA GLU A 272 14.53 15.93 -20.96
C GLU A 272 13.48 15.52 -19.92
N TYR A 273 13.80 15.64 -18.62
CA TYR A 273 12.93 15.23 -17.52
C TYR A 273 11.51 15.80 -17.61
N GLY A 274 11.37 17.07 -18.00
CA GLY A 274 10.06 17.68 -18.15
C GLY A 274 9.20 16.97 -19.20
N GLU A 275 9.78 16.58 -20.34
CA GLU A 275 9.06 15.86 -21.38
C GLU A 275 8.69 14.44 -20.90
N LEU A 276 9.61 13.80 -20.19
CA LEU A 276 9.39 12.49 -19.56
C LEU A 276 8.15 12.50 -18.64
N VAL A 277 7.99 13.53 -17.81
CA VAL A 277 6.83 13.69 -16.91
C VAL A 277 5.52 13.87 -17.71
N VAL A 278 5.53 14.63 -18.80
CA VAL A 278 4.35 14.82 -19.65
C VAL A 278 3.94 13.52 -20.36
N LYS A 279 4.93 12.76 -20.87
CA LYS A 279 4.69 11.45 -21.48
C LYS A 279 4.15 10.45 -20.46
N ALA A 280 4.75 10.39 -19.27
CA ALA A 280 4.27 9.55 -18.17
C ALA A 280 2.82 9.90 -17.77
N HIS A 281 2.47 11.18 -17.67
CA HIS A 281 1.09 11.60 -17.41
C HIS A 281 0.13 11.18 -18.53
N ARG A 282 0.56 11.20 -19.79
CA ARG A 282 -0.25 10.72 -20.93
C ARG A 282 -0.48 9.21 -20.82
N PHE A 283 0.59 8.44 -20.60
CA PHE A 283 0.49 6.99 -20.44
C PHE A 283 -0.34 6.59 -19.23
N PHE A 284 -0.24 7.32 -18.11
CA PHE A 284 -1.07 7.08 -16.93
C PHE A 284 -2.58 7.03 -17.26
N HIS A 285 -3.09 7.93 -18.10
CA HIS A 285 -4.51 7.93 -18.48
C HIS A 285 -4.93 6.69 -19.29
N THR A 286 -3.99 6.12 -20.04
CA THR A 286 -4.18 4.88 -20.81
C THR A 286 -4.02 3.66 -19.90
N PHE A 287 -2.89 3.53 -19.20
CA PHE A 287 -2.49 2.35 -18.44
C PHE A 287 -3.20 2.21 -17.09
N ARG A 288 -3.82 3.27 -16.54
CA ARG A 288 -4.68 3.16 -15.34
C ARG A 288 -5.88 2.21 -15.53
N ARG A 289 -6.27 1.95 -16.80
CA ARG A 289 -7.29 0.96 -17.17
C ARG A 289 -6.92 -0.45 -16.71
N LEU A 290 -5.62 -0.75 -16.66
CA LEU A 290 -5.11 -2.06 -16.26
C LEU A 290 -5.43 -2.38 -14.79
N PHE A 291 -5.45 -1.37 -13.92
CA PHE A 291 -5.74 -1.55 -12.49
C PHE A 291 -7.18 -1.98 -12.20
N VAL A 292 -8.09 -1.81 -13.17
CA VAL A 292 -9.50 -2.21 -13.09
C VAL A 292 -9.84 -3.32 -14.07
N ASP A 293 -8.83 -4.10 -14.49
CA ASP A 293 -8.96 -5.24 -15.39
C ASP A 293 -9.69 -4.87 -16.70
N LEU A 294 -9.37 -3.70 -17.27
CA LEU A 294 -9.77 -3.29 -18.62
C LEU A 294 -8.62 -3.53 -19.59
N ILE A 295 -8.97 -3.87 -20.83
CA ILE A 295 -8.04 -4.23 -21.91
C ILE A 295 -7.61 -2.96 -22.66
N LEU A 296 -6.33 -2.86 -23.00
CA LEU A 296 -5.76 -1.80 -23.81
C LEU A 296 -5.92 -2.07 -25.31
N SER A 297 -5.98 -1.00 -26.10
CA SER A 297 -6.05 -1.12 -27.56
C SER A 297 -4.71 -1.53 -28.17
N PHE A 298 -4.75 -2.02 -29.41
CA PHE A 298 -3.54 -2.32 -30.19
C PHE A 298 -2.69 -1.06 -30.44
N GLN A 299 -3.32 0.11 -30.61
CA GLN A 299 -2.62 1.37 -30.81
C GLN A 299 -1.90 1.81 -29.54
N ASP A 300 -2.58 1.74 -28.37
CA ASP A 300 -1.99 2.07 -27.07
C ASP A 300 -0.72 1.26 -26.82
N ARG A 301 -0.75 -0.03 -27.20
CA ARG A 301 0.39 -0.93 -27.13
C ARG A 301 1.54 -0.49 -28.04
N THR A 302 1.25 -0.24 -29.31
CA THR A 302 2.26 0.10 -30.31
C THR A 302 2.95 1.42 -29.98
N ASP A 303 2.18 2.44 -29.60
CA ASP A 303 2.70 3.76 -29.21
C ASP A 303 3.59 3.66 -27.96
N SER A 304 3.17 2.88 -26.97
CA SER A 304 3.95 2.64 -25.76
C SER A 304 5.24 1.87 -26.05
N LEU A 305 5.15 0.79 -26.83
CA LEU A 305 6.30 -0.05 -27.17
C LEU A 305 7.35 0.75 -27.95
N ALA A 306 6.93 1.54 -28.94
CA ALA A 306 7.82 2.39 -29.72
C ALA A 306 8.55 3.41 -28.84
N PHE A 307 7.88 3.97 -27.83
CA PHE A 307 8.48 4.89 -26.87
C PHE A 307 9.47 4.19 -25.93
N PHE A 308 9.10 3.06 -25.30
CA PHE A 308 9.94 2.36 -24.33
C PHE A 308 11.17 1.69 -24.94
N ARG A 309 11.14 1.34 -26.23
CA ARG A 309 12.33 0.86 -26.96
C ARG A 309 13.45 1.92 -27.02
N ARG A 310 13.11 3.22 -27.07
CA ARG A 310 14.08 4.32 -27.17
C ARG A 310 14.69 4.73 -25.83
N LEU A 311 14.02 4.40 -24.73
CA LEU A 311 14.44 4.81 -23.40
C LEU A 311 15.61 3.99 -22.88
N GLN A 312 16.42 4.66 -22.06
CA GLN A 312 17.38 4.01 -21.16
C GLN A 312 16.66 3.43 -19.94
N ARG A 313 17.30 2.47 -19.25
CA ARG A 313 16.77 1.81 -18.04
C ARG A 313 16.20 2.81 -17.05
N ASP A 314 17.00 3.78 -16.63
CA ASP A 314 16.64 4.68 -15.53
C ASP A 314 15.44 5.57 -15.90
N GLN A 315 15.35 6.02 -17.16
CA GLN A 315 14.20 6.77 -17.66
C GLN A 315 12.93 5.91 -17.74
N ALA A 316 13.03 4.65 -18.18
CA ALA A 316 11.90 3.73 -18.24
C ALA A 316 11.32 3.44 -16.84
N TYR A 317 12.19 3.15 -15.85
CA TYR A 317 11.75 3.00 -14.46
C TYR A 317 11.16 4.31 -13.93
N LYS A 318 11.69 5.47 -14.32
CA LYS A 318 11.17 6.77 -13.87
C LYS A 318 9.77 7.06 -14.39
N VAL A 319 9.47 6.72 -15.64
CA VAL A 319 8.12 6.82 -16.22
C VAL A 319 7.12 6.00 -15.40
N VAL A 320 7.44 4.72 -15.16
CA VAL A 320 6.61 3.82 -14.36
C VAL A 320 6.45 4.32 -12.92
N GLU A 321 7.51 4.82 -12.28
CA GLU A 321 7.43 5.42 -10.95
C GLU A 321 6.44 6.59 -10.89
N ILE A 322 6.42 7.44 -11.93
CA ILE A 322 5.50 8.59 -12.02
C ILE A 322 4.06 8.09 -12.22
N GLU A 323 3.82 7.10 -13.08
CA GLU A 323 2.49 6.54 -13.31
C GLU A 323 1.91 5.88 -12.06
N LEU A 324 2.73 5.10 -11.33
CA LEU A 324 2.32 4.50 -10.06
C LEU A 324 2.04 5.56 -9.01
N LEU A 325 2.80 6.67 -8.98
CA LEU A 325 2.53 7.80 -8.11
C LEU A 325 1.17 8.46 -8.44
N LEU A 326 0.89 8.70 -9.72
CA LEU A 326 -0.39 9.26 -10.17
C LEU A 326 -1.55 8.33 -9.82
N MET A 327 -1.36 7.01 -9.95
CA MET A 327 -2.35 6.01 -9.55
C MET A 327 -2.59 6.00 -8.04
N TYR A 328 -1.52 6.02 -7.25
CA TYR A 328 -1.61 6.14 -5.79
C TYR A 328 -2.38 7.39 -5.37
N GLU A 329 -2.06 8.54 -5.96
CA GLU A 329 -2.76 9.79 -5.67
C GLU A 329 -4.24 9.71 -6.09
N SER A 330 -4.57 9.03 -7.18
CA SER A 330 -5.95 8.83 -7.60
C SER A 330 -6.75 7.91 -6.67
N LEU A 331 -6.09 6.95 -6.00
CA LEU A 331 -6.76 5.94 -5.16
C LEU A 331 -6.83 6.30 -3.68
N HIS A 332 -5.82 7.01 -3.18
CA HIS A 332 -5.61 7.21 -1.74
C HIS A 332 -5.66 8.67 -1.29
N SER A 333 -5.85 9.61 -2.22
CA SER A 333 -5.83 11.04 -1.94
C SER A 333 -7.00 11.75 -2.64
N LYS A 334 -7.21 13.03 -2.35
CA LYS A 334 -8.24 13.84 -3.04
C LYS A 334 -7.81 14.34 -4.43
N SER A 335 -6.63 13.94 -4.90
CA SER A 335 -6.00 14.44 -6.14
C SER A 335 -6.92 14.39 -7.36
N SER A 336 -7.67 13.29 -7.55
CA SER A 336 -8.60 13.12 -8.69
C SER A 336 -9.70 14.19 -8.77
N VAL A 337 -10.15 14.72 -7.62
CA VAL A 337 -11.18 15.75 -7.52
C VAL A 337 -10.55 17.14 -7.54
N ILE A 338 -9.45 17.31 -6.81
CA ILE A 338 -8.77 18.59 -6.63
C ILE A 338 -8.21 19.14 -7.95
N HIS A 339 -7.59 18.29 -8.77
CA HIS A 339 -6.99 18.76 -10.03
C HIS A 339 -8.03 19.03 -11.13
N GLY A 340 -9.31 18.66 -10.93
CA GLY A 340 -10.40 19.02 -11.83
C GLY A 340 -10.72 20.53 -11.83
N PRO A 341 -11.44 21.05 -12.84
CA PRO A 341 -11.78 22.46 -12.94
C PRO A 341 -12.61 22.93 -11.72
N THR A 342 -13.61 22.16 -11.31
CA THR A 342 -14.45 22.46 -10.14
C THR A 342 -13.63 22.47 -8.85
N GLY A 343 -12.73 21.51 -8.66
CA GLY A 343 -11.86 21.43 -7.48
C GLY A 343 -10.99 22.68 -7.32
N ARG A 344 -10.39 23.19 -8.41
CA ARG A 344 -9.58 24.42 -8.37
C ARG A 344 -10.38 25.64 -7.91
N TYR A 345 -11.63 25.78 -8.35
CA TYR A 345 -12.50 26.87 -7.90
C TYR A 345 -12.91 26.72 -6.43
N LEU A 346 -13.28 25.50 -6.01
CA LEU A 346 -13.63 25.22 -4.62
C LEU A 346 -12.49 25.52 -3.67
N ARG A 347 -11.23 25.38 -4.10
CA ARG A 347 -10.04 25.65 -3.27
C ARG A 347 -9.82 27.11 -2.97
N ILE A 348 -10.15 27.99 -3.91
CA ILE A 348 -10.15 29.44 -3.67
C ILE A 348 -11.21 29.77 -2.61
N PHE A 349 -12.39 29.14 -2.71
CA PHE A 349 -13.46 29.32 -1.74
C PHE A 349 -13.10 28.78 -0.35
N THR A 350 -12.56 27.55 -0.24
CA THR A 350 -12.20 26.93 1.05
C THR A 350 -11.04 27.64 1.73
N LEU A 351 -10.16 28.33 1.01
CA LEU A 351 -9.15 29.22 1.59
C LEU A 351 -9.73 30.57 2.02
N ALA A 352 -10.60 31.16 1.20
CA ALA A 352 -11.20 32.47 1.50
C ALA A 352 -12.11 32.43 2.74
N ALA A 353 -12.88 31.36 2.92
CA ALA A 353 -13.81 31.21 4.05
C ALA A 353 -13.15 31.36 5.44
N PRO A 354 -12.08 30.62 5.81
CA PRO A 354 -11.42 30.78 7.10
C PRO A 354 -10.69 32.11 7.25
N VAL A 355 -10.16 32.69 6.17
CA VAL A 355 -9.54 34.03 6.21
C VAL A 355 -10.59 35.11 6.52
N LEU A 356 -11.73 35.10 5.83
CA LEU A 356 -12.83 36.01 6.09
C LEU A 356 -13.42 35.79 7.49
N SER A 357 -13.57 34.53 7.91
CA SER A 357 -14.00 34.16 9.25
C SER A 357 -13.06 34.72 10.33
N LEU A 358 -11.74 34.65 10.12
CA LEU A 358 -10.73 35.23 11.00
C LEU A 358 -10.81 36.75 11.07
N ILE A 359 -10.98 37.43 9.93
CA ILE A 359 -11.14 38.89 9.89
C ILE A 359 -12.37 39.32 10.69
N VAL A 360 -13.53 38.70 10.43
CA VAL A 360 -14.78 39.03 11.12
C VAL A 360 -14.68 38.70 12.62
N PHE A 361 -14.15 37.52 12.99
CA PHE A 361 -13.93 37.13 14.39
C PHE A 361 -12.95 38.05 15.12
N SER A 362 -11.97 38.61 14.41
CA SER A 362 -11.03 39.56 15.01
C SER A 362 -11.70 40.88 15.41
N GLY A 363 -12.74 41.30 14.67
CA GLY A 363 -13.50 42.53 14.90
C GLY A 363 -14.69 42.40 15.87
N THR A 364 -15.07 41.19 16.30
CA THR A 364 -16.12 41.00 17.31
C THR A 364 -15.61 41.31 18.72
N ASP A 365 -16.48 41.86 19.57
CA ASP A 365 -16.18 42.08 20.98
C ASP A 365 -15.94 40.74 21.71
N LYS A 366 -14.81 40.66 22.43
CA LYS A 366 -14.35 39.45 23.13
C LYS A 366 -14.50 39.54 24.64
N ALA A 367 -14.94 40.69 25.17
CA ALA A 367 -15.20 40.88 26.59
C ALA A 367 -16.12 39.80 27.22
N PRO A 368 -17.15 39.25 26.53
CA PRO A 368 -18.04 38.26 27.14
C PRO A 368 -17.50 36.81 27.12
N TYR A 369 -16.34 36.53 26.50
CA TYR A 369 -15.82 35.17 26.33
C TYR A 369 -14.59 34.90 27.19
N LYS A 370 -14.42 33.63 27.60
CA LYS A 370 -13.22 33.21 28.33
C LYS A 370 -11.98 33.33 27.42
N PRO A 371 -10.83 33.80 27.95
CA PRO A 371 -9.63 34.02 27.13
C PRO A 371 -9.11 32.72 26.49
N VAL A 372 -9.24 31.60 27.20
CA VAL A 372 -8.87 30.27 26.69
C VAL A 372 -9.71 29.88 25.47
N ASP A 373 -11.01 30.16 25.50
CA ASP A 373 -11.95 29.80 24.44
C ASP A 373 -11.71 30.64 23.18
N VAL A 374 -11.39 31.92 23.36
CA VAL A 374 -10.93 32.82 22.29
C VAL A 374 -9.61 32.33 21.70
N ALA A 375 -8.65 31.92 22.52
CA ALA A 375 -7.37 31.38 22.06
C ALA A 375 -7.55 30.10 21.24
N VAL A 376 -8.40 29.16 21.69
CA VAL A 376 -8.73 27.94 20.93
C VAL A 376 -9.33 28.27 19.57
N SER A 377 -10.22 29.26 19.51
CA SER A 377 -10.86 29.70 18.27
C SER A 377 -9.85 30.28 17.26
N TYR A 378 -8.88 31.06 17.74
CA TYR A 378 -7.76 31.53 16.91
C TYR A 378 -6.88 30.38 16.41
N VAL A 379 -6.58 29.39 17.26
CA VAL A 379 -5.81 28.21 16.86
C VAL A 379 -6.55 27.39 15.80
N LEU A 380 -7.87 27.23 15.92
CA LEU A 380 -8.69 26.53 14.93
C LEU A 380 -8.71 27.25 13.57
N LEU A 381 -8.89 28.57 13.56
CA LEU A 381 -8.87 29.39 12.35
C LEU A 381 -7.48 29.41 11.70
N GLY A 382 -6.43 29.65 12.48
CA GLY A 382 -5.05 29.62 12.00
C GLY A 382 -4.65 28.25 11.46
N GLY A 383 -5.06 27.18 12.16
CA GLY A 383 -4.90 25.79 11.71
C GLY A 383 -5.60 25.54 10.38
N ALA A 384 -6.86 25.97 10.23
CA ALA A 384 -7.60 25.82 8.97
C ALA A 384 -6.90 26.54 7.80
N ILE A 385 -6.48 27.79 7.99
CA ILE A 385 -5.73 28.56 6.97
C ILE A 385 -4.43 27.86 6.61
N PHE A 386 -3.68 27.41 7.61
CA PHE A 386 -2.42 26.69 7.41
C PHE A 386 -2.62 25.42 6.58
N LEU A 387 -3.62 24.60 6.93
CA LEU A 387 -3.94 23.37 6.20
C LEU A 387 -4.32 23.65 4.73
N GLU A 388 -5.11 24.70 4.45
CA GLU A 388 -5.47 25.08 3.08
C GLU A 388 -4.29 25.61 2.27
N ILE A 389 -3.46 26.49 2.84
CA ILE A 389 -2.25 27.01 2.16
C ILE A 389 -1.31 25.85 1.80
N TYR A 390 -1.08 24.94 2.74
CA TYR A 390 -0.21 23.79 2.50
C TYR A 390 -0.80 22.84 1.46
N ALA A 391 -2.11 22.59 1.48
CA ALA A 391 -2.78 21.81 0.44
C ALA A 391 -2.63 22.42 -0.97
N ILE A 392 -2.78 23.74 -1.10
CA ILE A 392 -2.59 24.46 -2.37
C ILE A 392 -1.12 24.35 -2.84
N LEU A 393 -0.16 24.44 -1.92
CA LEU A 393 1.26 24.24 -2.23
C LEU A 393 1.53 22.83 -2.76
N LEU A 394 1.00 21.80 -2.10
CA LEU A 394 1.12 20.40 -2.57
C LEU A 394 0.48 20.21 -3.95
N MET A 395 -0.68 20.81 -4.19
CA MET A 395 -1.35 20.78 -5.49
C MET A 395 -0.50 21.45 -6.58
N ALA A 396 0.12 22.59 -6.29
CA ALA A 396 0.97 23.31 -7.26
C ALA A 396 2.21 22.50 -7.66
N ILE A 397 2.81 21.76 -6.72
CA ILE A 397 4.03 20.96 -6.94
C ILE A 397 3.69 19.54 -7.48
N SER A 398 2.43 19.21 -7.65
CA SER A 398 2.01 17.90 -8.17
C SER A 398 2.33 17.73 -9.67
N PRO A 399 2.75 16.53 -10.13
CA PRO A 399 2.94 16.24 -11.56
C PRO A 399 1.69 16.51 -12.41
N TRP A 400 0.49 16.37 -11.82
CA TRP A 400 -0.79 16.71 -12.46
C TRP A 400 -0.84 18.17 -12.92
N SER A 401 -0.48 19.10 -12.01
CA SER A 401 -0.51 20.54 -12.29
C SER A 401 0.51 20.93 -13.36
N PHE A 402 1.70 20.33 -13.33
CA PHE A 402 2.71 20.57 -14.35
C PHE A 402 2.24 20.11 -15.74
N ALA A 403 1.70 18.88 -15.85
CA ALA A 403 1.23 18.36 -17.12
C ALA A 403 0.07 19.18 -17.72
N ASP A 404 -0.86 19.66 -16.89
CA ASP A 404 -1.98 20.48 -17.35
C ASP A 404 -1.58 21.90 -17.78
N LEU A 405 -0.61 22.52 -17.09
CA LEU A 405 -0.10 23.82 -17.46
C LEU A 405 0.68 23.77 -18.78
N ARG A 406 1.43 22.68 -19.00
CA ARG A 406 2.22 22.48 -20.23
C ARG A 406 1.38 22.19 -21.48
N LYS A 407 0.11 21.81 -21.34
CA LYS A 407 -0.84 21.67 -22.47
C LYS A 407 -1.33 23.00 -23.04
N LYS A 408 -1.17 24.12 -22.31
CA LYS A 408 -1.72 25.43 -22.68
C LYS A 408 -0.59 26.39 -23.03
N ASP A 409 -0.49 26.79 -24.30
CA ASP A 409 0.59 27.66 -24.80
C ASP A 409 0.69 28.99 -24.02
N LYS A 410 -0.45 29.58 -23.63
CA LYS A 410 -0.49 30.84 -22.84
C LYS A 410 0.06 30.69 -21.41
N CYS A 411 0.15 29.47 -20.89
CA CYS A 411 0.60 29.19 -19.52
C CYS A 411 2.06 28.74 -19.43
N LEU A 412 2.80 28.74 -20.54
CA LEU A 412 4.19 28.30 -20.60
C LEU A 412 5.14 28.97 -19.57
N PRO A 413 5.07 30.30 -19.28
CA PRO A 413 5.94 30.90 -18.26
C PRO A 413 5.58 30.41 -16.84
N VAL A 414 4.30 30.23 -16.55
CA VAL A 414 3.82 29.66 -15.27
C VAL A 414 4.20 28.19 -15.17
N ALA A 415 4.08 27.42 -16.25
CA ALA A 415 4.51 26.04 -16.34
C ALA A 415 6.01 25.89 -16.07
N SER A 416 6.83 26.82 -16.55
CA SER A 416 8.28 26.86 -16.31
C SER A 416 8.62 27.16 -14.84
N GLY A 417 7.86 28.06 -14.20
CA GLY A 417 7.98 28.33 -12.76
C GLY A 417 7.57 27.13 -11.90
N VAL A 418 6.44 26.50 -12.24
CA VAL A 418 5.98 25.26 -11.58
C VAL A 418 6.99 24.14 -11.81
N PHE A 419 7.56 23.99 -12.99
CA PHE A 419 8.59 22.99 -13.26
C PHE A 419 9.84 23.21 -12.40
N ARG A 420 10.29 24.45 -12.22
CA ARG A 420 11.40 24.75 -11.29
C ARG A 420 11.06 24.33 -9.86
N ALA A 421 9.84 24.57 -9.39
CA ALA A 421 9.41 24.10 -8.09
C ALA A 421 9.33 22.57 -8.01
N VAL A 422 8.75 21.91 -9.03
CA VAL A 422 8.66 20.43 -9.11
C VAL A 422 10.05 19.80 -9.15
N SER A 423 10.97 20.31 -9.95
CA SER A 423 12.34 19.80 -10.04
C SER A 423 13.12 20.03 -8.74
N TYR A 424 12.88 21.14 -8.03
CA TYR A 424 13.50 21.41 -6.73
C TYR A 424 12.96 20.48 -5.62
N PHE A 425 11.64 20.39 -5.46
CA PHE A 425 11.03 19.60 -4.38
C PHE A 425 10.97 18.09 -4.69
N LEU A 426 10.85 17.75 -5.96
CA LEU A 426 10.61 16.42 -6.48
C LEU A 426 11.61 16.07 -7.62
N PRO A 427 12.94 16.18 -7.39
CA PRO A 427 13.95 16.00 -8.43
C PRO A 427 13.89 14.59 -9.03
N GLU A 428 14.41 14.46 -10.25
CA GLU A 428 14.43 13.19 -10.99
C GLU A 428 15.14 12.08 -10.19
N ALA A 429 16.26 12.41 -9.54
CA ALA A 429 17.00 11.48 -8.69
C ALA A 429 16.23 11.03 -7.43
N ARG A 430 15.19 11.76 -7.01
CA ARG A 430 14.44 11.41 -5.81
C ARG A 430 13.54 10.21 -6.09
N PRO A 431 13.74 9.08 -5.39
CA PRO A 431 12.87 7.91 -5.55
C PRO A 431 11.44 8.30 -5.13
N ARG A 432 10.46 7.89 -5.96
CA ARG A 432 9.04 8.14 -5.66
C ARG A 432 8.49 7.15 -4.63
N TRP A 433 9.16 6.02 -4.51
CA TRP A 433 8.81 4.86 -3.70
C TRP A 433 9.94 4.46 -2.77
N SER A 434 9.69 3.53 -1.85
CA SER A 434 10.72 3.01 -0.94
C SER A 434 11.92 2.40 -1.68
N ASN A 435 11.71 1.92 -2.92
CA ASN A 435 12.65 1.10 -3.68
C ASN A 435 13.12 -0.12 -2.87
N GLN A 436 12.26 -0.64 -2.00
CA GLN A 436 12.52 -1.81 -1.17
C GLN A 436 11.70 -3.01 -1.64
N MET A 437 12.23 -4.20 -1.41
CA MET A 437 11.53 -5.47 -1.59
C MET A 437 11.73 -6.35 -0.37
N ALA A 438 10.70 -7.09 -0.01
CA ALA A 438 10.74 -8.02 1.10
C ALA A 438 11.60 -9.26 0.74
N GLN A 439 12.18 -9.88 1.76
CA GLN A 439 13.04 -11.04 1.66
C GLN A 439 12.56 -12.09 2.66
N TYR A 440 12.36 -13.30 2.17
CA TYR A 440 11.99 -14.45 2.97
C TYR A 440 12.72 -15.69 2.44
N ASN A 441 13.40 -16.43 3.32
CA ASN A 441 14.21 -17.58 2.95
C ASN A 441 13.80 -18.82 3.75
N LEU A 442 13.54 -19.92 3.03
CA LEU A 442 13.00 -21.15 3.62
C LEU A 442 13.99 -21.82 4.58
N ILE A 443 15.25 -22.01 4.17
CA ILE A 443 16.27 -22.68 4.99
C ILE A 443 16.52 -21.88 6.27
N HIS A 444 16.64 -20.56 6.14
CA HIS A 444 16.83 -19.65 7.26
C HIS A 444 15.67 -19.70 8.26
N TYR A 445 14.43 -19.69 7.75
CA TYR A 445 13.22 -19.85 8.56
C TYR A 445 13.24 -21.19 9.31
N CYS A 446 13.43 -22.31 8.62
CA CYS A 446 13.43 -23.65 9.21
C CYS A 446 14.52 -23.86 10.27
N LEU A 447 15.66 -23.16 10.18
CA LEU A 447 16.75 -23.24 11.17
C LEU A 447 16.49 -22.39 12.42
N LYS A 448 15.83 -21.24 12.26
CA LYS A 448 15.58 -20.30 13.36
C LYS A 448 14.25 -20.52 14.07
N ASP A 449 13.26 -21.06 13.37
CA ASP A 449 11.93 -21.30 13.91
C ASP A 449 11.94 -22.50 14.85
N LYS A 450 12.35 -22.23 16.10
CA LYS A 450 12.35 -23.21 17.19
C LYS A 450 10.96 -23.28 17.81
N PRO A 451 10.42 -24.49 18.05
CA PRO A 451 9.12 -24.64 18.69
C PRO A 451 9.21 -24.12 20.13
N THR A 452 8.51 -23.02 20.39
CA THR A 452 8.26 -22.50 21.75
C THR A 452 6.79 -22.71 22.10
N TRP A 453 6.44 -22.62 23.38
CA TRP A 453 5.03 -22.66 23.81
C TRP A 453 4.17 -21.60 23.08
N LEU A 454 4.70 -20.39 22.85
CA LEU A 454 3.99 -19.31 22.18
C LEU A 454 3.75 -19.62 20.70
N THR A 455 4.78 -20.05 19.97
CA THR A 455 4.64 -20.40 18.54
C THR A 455 3.70 -21.59 18.35
N GLY A 456 3.74 -22.58 19.25
CA GLY A 456 2.79 -23.69 19.25
C GLY A 456 1.34 -23.25 19.53
N ALA A 457 1.14 -22.29 20.42
CA ALA A 457 -0.18 -21.70 20.66
C ALA A 457 -0.69 -20.91 19.44
N LEU A 458 0.18 -20.15 18.77
CA LEU A 458 -0.16 -19.42 17.54
C LEU A 458 -0.49 -20.36 16.38
N GLU A 459 0.29 -21.43 16.20
CA GLU A 459 0.02 -22.48 15.21
C GLU A 459 -1.33 -23.14 15.49
N LYS A 460 -1.59 -23.52 16.75
CA LYS A 460 -2.89 -24.08 17.14
C LYS A 460 -4.03 -23.12 16.85
N LEU A 461 -3.86 -21.82 17.14
CA LEU A 461 -4.89 -20.82 16.86
C LEU A 461 -5.15 -20.66 15.34
N GLU A 462 -4.09 -20.77 14.52
CA GLU A 462 -4.19 -20.70 13.07
C GLU A 462 -4.91 -21.93 12.49
N TRP A 463 -4.55 -23.14 12.93
CA TRP A 463 -5.14 -24.38 12.43
C TRP A 463 -6.55 -24.67 12.99
N ASP A 464 -6.77 -24.45 14.29
CA ASP A 464 -8.05 -24.78 14.95
C ASP A 464 -9.13 -23.69 14.74
N TYR A 465 -8.72 -22.42 14.61
CA TYR A 465 -9.64 -21.27 14.57
C TYR A 465 -9.52 -20.41 13.31
N ASN A 466 -8.65 -20.76 12.36
CA ASN A 466 -8.42 -20.02 11.11
C ASN A 466 -8.04 -18.54 11.32
N VAL A 467 -7.44 -18.22 12.47
CA VAL A 467 -6.93 -16.89 12.76
C VAL A 467 -5.46 -16.91 12.35
N ARG A 468 -5.10 -16.30 11.22
CA ARG A 468 -3.76 -16.31 10.59
C ARG A 468 -2.65 -15.61 11.41
N VAL A 469 -2.59 -15.83 12.72
CA VAL A 469 -1.73 -15.11 13.66
C VAL A 469 -0.29 -15.62 13.59
N LYS A 470 -0.05 -16.91 13.34
CA LYS A 470 1.32 -17.44 13.14
C LYS A 470 1.91 -16.86 11.86
N THR A 471 1.15 -16.82 10.76
CA THR A 471 1.60 -16.15 9.52
C THR A 471 1.96 -14.68 9.75
N ILE A 472 1.16 -13.93 10.52
CA ILE A 472 1.44 -12.52 10.85
C ILE A 472 2.70 -12.41 11.73
N TRP A 473 2.83 -13.29 12.73
CA TRP A 473 4.02 -13.35 13.59
C TRP A 473 5.28 -13.62 12.77
N ASP A 474 5.24 -14.61 11.89
CA ASP A 474 6.37 -14.98 11.04
C ASP A 474 6.75 -13.86 10.07
N SER A 475 5.73 -13.16 9.54
CA SER A 475 5.95 -11.98 8.72
C SER A 475 6.77 -10.92 9.47
N ILE A 476 6.45 -10.66 10.74
CA ILE A 476 7.15 -9.64 11.56
C ILE A 476 8.60 -10.04 11.87
N TRP A 477 8.84 -11.31 12.19
CA TRP A 477 10.14 -11.77 12.70
C TRP A 477 11.12 -12.27 11.63
N TYR A 478 10.62 -12.82 10.53
CA TYR A 478 11.44 -13.47 9.51
C TYR A 478 11.47 -12.73 8.17
N THR A 479 10.60 -11.72 7.98
CA THR A 479 10.68 -10.86 6.79
C THR A 479 11.57 -9.65 7.09
N HIS A 480 12.50 -9.39 6.18
CA HIS A 480 13.28 -8.15 6.18
C HIS A 480 13.19 -7.48 4.80
N HIS A 481 13.47 -6.19 4.74
CA HIS A 481 13.42 -5.42 3.49
C HIS A 481 14.83 -5.04 3.04
N ILE A 482 15.10 -5.23 1.75
CA ILE A 482 16.34 -4.78 1.10
C ILE A 482 16.01 -3.83 -0.04
N GLY A 483 16.95 -2.97 -0.42
CA GLY A 483 16.80 -2.12 -1.61
C GLY A 483 16.84 -2.97 -2.88
N VAL A 484 15.97 -2.65 -3.86
CA VAL A 484 16.02 -3.27 -5.19
C VAL A 484 17.33 -2.88 -5.86
N SER A 485 18.20 -3.85 -6.09
CA SER A 485 19.55 -3.64 -6.65
C SER A 485 19.50 -3.13 -8.10
N MET A 486 20.49 -2.31 -8.48
CA MET A 486 20.59 -1.81 -9.87
C MET A 486 20.82 -2.95 -10.87
N VAL A 487 21.53 -4.00 -10.45
CA VAL A 487 21.75 -5.23 -11.23
C VAL A 487 20.41 -5.91 -11.53
N LEU A 488 19.53 -6.04 -10.53
CA LEU A 488 18.19 -6.59 -10.72
C LEU A 488 17.36 -5.75 -11.70
N LYS A 489 17.33 -4.42 -11.53
CA LYS A 489 16.63 -3.52 -12.46
C LYS A 489 17.15 -3.66 -13.90
N GLN A 490 18.47 -3.77 -14.06
CA GLN A 490 19.09 -3.97 -15.36
C GLN A 490 18.75 -5.34 -15.97
N LEU A 491 18.73 -6.41 -15.18
CA LEU A 491 18.37 -7.76 -15.63
C LEU A 491 16.94 -7.80 -16.16
N VAL A 492 15.98 -7.25 -15.40
CA VAL A 492 14.58 -7.15 -15.83
C VAL A 492 14.48 -6.33 -17.11
N PHE A 493 14.99 -5.10 -17.10
CA PHE A 493 14.89 -4.19 -18.26
C PHE A 493 15.50 -4.79 -19.53
N LYS A 494 16.71 -5.36 -19.43
CA LYS A 494 17.41 -5.97 -20.56
C LYS A 494 16.62 -7.16 -21.13
N GLN A 495 16.11 -8.05 -20.28
CA GLN A 495 15.32 -9.19 -20.76
C GLN A 495 14.02 -8.75 -21.41
N LEU A 496 13.31 -7.76 -20.85
CA LEU A 496 12.09 -7.23 -21.47
C LEU A 496 12.38 -6.57 -22.82
N LYS A 497 13.44 -5.75 -22.90
CA LYS A 497 13.86 -5.06 -24.13
C LYS A 497 14.34 -6.05 -25.21
N GLU A 498 15.11 -7.07 -24.83
CA GLU A 498 15.53 -8.15 -25.75
C GLU A 498 14.35 -8.95 -26.28
N LYS A 499 13.40 -9.36 -25.41
CA LYS A 499 12.18 -10.06 -25.82
C LYS A 499 11.37 -9.19 -26.79
N ALA A 500 11.17 -7.93 -26.46
CA ALA A 500 10.46 -6.98 -27.31
C ALA A 500 11.16 -6.77 -28.67
N ASN A 501 12.48 -6.79 -28.74
CA ASN A 501 13.22 -6.62 -30.00
C ASN A 501 13.31 -7.92 -30.82
N SER A 502 13.14 -9.08 -30.18
CA SER A 502 13.22 -10.40 -30.84
C SER A 502 11.97 -10.79 -31.64
N THR A 503 10.88 -10.03 -31.55
CA THR A 503 9.60 -10.37 -32.19
C THR A 503 8.90 -9.18 -32.82
N ALA A 504 8.37 -9.38 -34.03
CA ALA A 504 7.51 -8.41 -34.71
C ALA A 504 6.02 -8.75 -34.60
N ASP A 505 5.66 -9.99 -34.27
CA ASP A 505 4.26 -10.45 -34.33
C ASP A 505 3.51 -10.24 -33.00
N PRO A 506 2.26 -9.74 -33.02
CA PRO A 506 1.50 -9.44 -31.80
C PRO A 506 1.23 -10.64 -30.89
N MET A 507 1.11 -11.85 -31.46
CA MET A 507 0.83 -13.10 -30.77
C MET A 507 2.00 -13.58 -29.91
N SER A 508 3.23 -13.39 -30.38
CA SER A 508 4.43 -13.78 -29.64
C SER A 508 4.64 -12.95 -28.38
N TYR A 509 4.28 -11.67 -28.37
CA TYR A 509 4.33 -10.86 -27.14
C TYR A 509 3.38 -11.37 -26.05
N ARG A 510 2.23 -11.91 -26.45
CA ARG A 510 1.31 -12.55 -25.50
C ARG A 510 1.93 -13.83 -24.94
N ARG A 511 2.45 -14.69 -25.82
CA ARG A 511 3.16 -15.92 -25.43
C ARG A 511 4.33 -15.62 -24.49
N PHE A 512 5.03 -14.51 -24.66
CA PHE A 512 6.10 -14.11 -23.75
C PHE A 512 5.68 -13.89 -22.31
N GLY A 513 4.45 -13.43 -22.07
CA GLY A 513 3.89 -13.30 -20.72
C GLY A 513 3.53 -14.64 -20.06
N ASP A 514 3.42 -15.72 -20.84
CA ASP A 514 3.08 -17.06 -20.34
C ASP A 514 4.30 -17.90 -19.97
N HIS A 515 5.49 -17.51 -20.42
CA HIS A 515 6.71 -18.25 -20.11
C HIS A 515 7.14 -18.05 -18.64
N ARG A 516 7.50 -19.14 -17.98
CA ARG A 516 7.96 -19.20 -16.57
C ARG A 516 9.45 -19.52 -16.44
N GLY A 517 10.20 -19.46 -17.54
CA GLY A 517 11.57 -19.94 -17.66
C GLY A 517 11.83 -20.71 -18.96
N GLN A 518 10.79 -21.17 -19.67
CA GLN A 518 10.96 -21.99 -20.88
C GLN A 518 11.77 -21.28 -21.96
N TRP A 519 11.53 -19.99 -22.18
CA TRP A 519 12.22 -19.24 -23.23
C TRP A 519 13.72 -19.14 -22.94
N PHE A 520 14.08 -18.82 -21.69
CA PHE A 520 15.48 -18.76 -21.29
C PHE A 520 16.18 -20.13 -21.33
N LEU A 521 15.48 -21.19 -20.90
CA LEU A 521 15.99 -22.56 -20.96
C LEU A 521 16.25 -23.01 -22.41
N HIS A 522 15.34 -22.71 -23.35
CA HIS A 522 15.54 -22.96 -24.78
C HIS A 522 16.73 -22.19 -25.32
N ARG A 523 16.84 -20.89 -25.00
CA ARG A 523 17.94 -20.03 -25.46
C ARG A 523 19.31 -20.52 -24.96
N MET A 524 19.37 -21.10 -23.77
CA MET A 524 20.61 -21.61 -23.17
C MET A 524 20.90 -23.08 -23.54
N GLY A 525 20.01 -23.73 -24.29
CA GLY A 525 20.13 -25.15 -24.67
C GLY A 525 19.96 -26.12 -23.51
N CYS A 526 19.25 -25.73 -22.43
CA CYS A 526 19.09 -26.52 -21.21
C CYS A 526 17.65 -27.00 -20.98
N TYR A 527 16.76 -26.82 -21.97
CA TYR A 527 15.35 -27.18 -21.85
C TYR A 527 15.12 -28.68 -21.66
N GLN A 528 15.86 -29.54 -22.36
CA GLN A 528 15.69 -30.99 -22.25
C GLN A 528 16.01 -31.53 -20.84
N GLU A 529 16.97 -30.91 -20.15
CA GLU A 529 17.41 -31.34 -18.82
C GLU A 529 16.59 -30.71 -17.69
N LEU A 530 16.23 -29.43 -17.84
CA LEU A 530 15.64 -28.61 -16.76
C LEU A 530 14.16 -28.25 -17.01
N GLY A 531 13.59 -28.51 -18.19
CA GLY A 531 12.26 -28.06 -18.59
C GLY A 531 11.14 -28.55 -17.66
N ALA A 532 11.24 -29.79 -17.19
CA ALA A 532 10.28 -30.36 -16.23
C ALA A 532 10.17 -29.53 -14.93
N SER A 533 11.22 -28.80 -14.54
CA SER A 533 11.22 -27.98 -13.31
C SER A 533 10.43 -26.68 -13.40
N VAL A 534 10.09 -26.22 -14.63
CA VAL A 534 9.30 -24.99 -14.88
C VAL A 534 7.91 -25.27 -15.44
N GLU A 535 7.66 -26.51 -15.87
CA GLU A 535 6.36 -26.98 -16.37
C GLU A 535 5.41 -27.46 -15.27
N VAL A 536 5.90 -27.63 -14.03
CA VAL A 536 5.05 -27.92 -12.87
C VAL A 536 4.17 -26.72 -12.50
N GLU A 537 3.29 -26.91 -11.51
CA GLU A 537 2.50 -25.81 -10.97
C GLU A 537 3.41 -24.66 -10.49
N PHE A 538 2.92 -23.43 -10.61
CA PHE A 538 3.79 -22.26 -10.50
C PHE A 538 4.39 -22.08 -9.09
N ASP A 539 3.57 -22.30 -8.07
CA ASP A 539 3.99 -22.36 -6.67
C ASP A 539 5.03 -23.44 -6.41
N GLU A 540 4.85 -24.62 -7.02
CA GLU A 540 5.82 -25.70 -6.95
C GLU A 540 7.16 -25.30 -7.56
N SER A 541 7.12 -24.67 -8.73
CA SER A 541 8.31 -24.16 -9.43
C SER A 541 9.05 -23.13 -8.56
N ILE A 542 8.33 -22.23 -7.88
CA ILE A 542 8.94 -21.23 -6.99
C ILE A 542 9.70 -21.90 -5.85
N ILE A 543 9.11 -22.89 -5.17
CA ILE A 543 9.76 -23.56 -4.04
C ILE A 543 10.97 -24.38 -4.52
N LEU A 544 10.84 -25.11 -5.64
CA LEU A 544 11.91 -25.89 -6.26
C LEU A 544 13.12 -25.02 -6.59
N TRP A 545 12.90 -23.97 -7.37
CA TRP A 545 13.96 -23.06 -7.79
C TRP A 545 14.51 -22.27 -6.60
N HIS A 546 13.70 -21.94 -5.59
CA HIS A 546 14.16 -21.24 -4.40
C HIS A 546 15.22 -22.03 -3.64
N ILE A 547 14.89 -23.27 -3.29
CA ILE A 547 15.82 -24.16 -2.59
C ILE A 547 17.04 -24.44 -3.47
N ALA A 548 16.84 -24.76 -4.76
CA ALA A 548 17.97 -25.05 -5.66
C ALA A 548 18.93 -23.87 -5.82
N THR A 549 18.40 -22.64 -5.91
CA THR A 549 19.19 -21.40 -5.96
C THR A 549 19.99 -21.20 -4.68
N ASP A 550 19.39 -21.42 -3.51
CA ASP A 550 20.07 -21.24 -2.22
C ASP A 550 21.18 -22.30 -2.04
N LEU A 551 20.94 -23.56 -2.44
CA LEU A 551 21.95 -24.62 -2.42
C LEU A 551 23.14 -24.31 -3.36
N CYS A 552 22.87 -23.84 -4.58
CA CYS A 552 23.94 -23.43 -5.51
C CYS A 552 24.71 -22.20 -5.00
N PHE A 553 24.03 -21.29 -4.30
CA PHE A 553 24.66 -20.09 -3.75
C PHE A 553 25.69 -20.43 -2.66
N TYR A 554 25.35 -21.33 -1.74
CA TYR A 554 26.28 -21.72 -0.67
C TYR A 554 27.51 -22.48 -1.16
N ASP A 555 27.37 -23.27 -2.23
CA ASP A 555 28.46 -23.99 -2.90
C ASP A 555 29.42 -23.02 -3.60
N ASP A 556 28.90 -21.95 -4.20
CA ASP A 556 29.70 -20.95 -4.90
C ASP A 556 30.51 -20.03 -3.97
N ASP A 557 30.11 -19.93 -2.70
CA ASP A 557 30.85 -19.27 -1.60
C ASP A 557 32.00 -20.14 -1.04
N ASP A 558 32.21 -21.37 -1.52
CA ASP A 558 33.40 -22.20 -1.22
C ASP A 558 34.61 -21.83 -2.09
N ASP A 559 34.40 -21.42 -3.35
CA ASP A 559 35.48 -21.10 -4.31
C ASP A 559 36.11 -19.71 -4.08
N ASP A 560 35.35 -18.74 -3.56
CA ASP A 560 35.81 -17.36 -3.31
C ASP A 560 36.26 -17.25 -1.84
N GLY A 561 37.47 -17.73 -1.54
CA GLY A 561 38.10 -17.91 -0.20
C GLY A 561 37.50 -17.17 1.02
N ARG A 562 37.41 -17.92 2.13
CA ARG A 562 36.88 -17.72 3.51
C ARG A 562 36.78 -16.32 4.18
N ASP A 563 37.18 -15.22 3.56
CA ASP A 563 37.29 -13.92 4.21
C ASP A 563 36.59 -12.76 3.47
N ALA A 564 36.08 -13.00 2.25
CA ALA A 564 35.46 -11.97 1.41
C ALA A 564 33.92 -11.89 1.54
N GLY A 565 33.24 -13.01 1.79
CA GLY A 565 31.76 -13.09 1.74
C GLY A 565 31.04 -12.25 2.81
N GLU A 566 31.43 -12.38 4.09
CA GLU A 566 30.82 -11.61 5.18
C GLU A 566 31.23 -10.12 5.16
N ARG A 567 32.43 -9.79 4.63
CA ARG A 567 32.87 -8.41 4.42
C ARG A 567 32.19 -7.76 3.22
N LYS A 568 31.89 -8.49 2.13
CA LYS A 568 31.10 -8.00 0.98
C LYS A 568 29.66 -7.71 1.37
N LEU A 569 29.01 -8.56 2.19
CA LEU A 569 27.66 -8.32 2.70
C LEU A 569 27.58 -7.08 3.62
N LYS A 570 28.56 -6.90 4.52
CA LYS A 570 28.63 -5.74 5.42
C LYS A 570 29.07 -4.44 4.72
N ARG A 571 29.92 -4.51 3.68
CA ARG A 571 30.31 -3.32 2.90
C ARG A 571 29.20 -2.85 1.95
N TRP A 572 28.33 -3.75 1.51
CA TRP A 572 27.17 -3.40 0.69
C TRP A 572 26.08 -2.69 1.50
N SER A 573 25.80 -3.11 2.74
CA SER A 573 24.83 -2.38 3.59
C SER A 573 25.28 -0.95 3.91
N SER A 574 26.59 -0.70 3.95
CA SER A 574 27.18 0.63 4.17
C SER A 574 27.19 1.53 2.93
N CYS A 575 27.08 1.00 1.71
CA CYS A 575 26.98 1.82 0.49
C CYS A 575 25.57 2.38 0.25
N CYS A 576 24.58 1.97 1.06
CA CYS A 576 23.20 2.42 0.95
C CYS A 576 22.92 3.82 1.55
N PHE A 577 23.94 4.61 1.93
CA PHE A 577 23.74 5.95 2.52
C PHE A 577 24.16 7.15 1.65
N CYS A 578 24.76 6.96 0.47
CA CYS A 578 25.14 8.12 -0.35
C CYS A 578 24.15 8.35 -1.50
N SER A 579 23.41 9.47 -1.40
CA SER A 579 23.01 10.21 -2.60
C SER A 579 24.24 10.44 -3.46
N CYS A 580 24.05 10.20 -4.75
CA CYS A 580 25.00 10.30 -5.84
C CYS A 580 25.90 11.54 -5.75
N SER A 581 27.23 11.35 -5.76
CA SER A 581 28.13 12.39 -6.26
C SER A 581 28.18 12.31 -7.78
N ASP A 582 28.10 13.50 -8.38
CA ASP A 582 28.07 13.97 -9.77
C ASP A 582 28.76 13.24 -10.93
N HIS A 583 29.16 11.97 -10.84
CA HIS A 583 29.64 11.22 -12.01
C HIS A 583 28.86 9.91 -12.12
N ALA A 584 27.73 9.96 -12.84
CA ALA A 584 27.14 8.76 -13.42
C ALA A 584 28.22 8.10 -14.30
N PRO A 585 28.67 6.87 -14.01
CA PRO A 585 29.56 6.19 -14.94
C PRO A 585 28.79 6.02 -16.23
N THR A 586 29.37 6.53 -17.31
CA THR A 586 28.88 6.37 -18.68
C THR A 586 28.47 4.93 -18.91
N ALA A 587 27.29 4.75 -19.50
CA ALA A 587 26.76 3.46 -19.92
C ALA A 587 27.73 2.79 -20.89
N ASP A 588 28.68 2.05 -20.34
CA ASP A 588 29.47 1.09 -21.07
C ASP A 588 28.92 -0.30 -20.71
N ASP A 589 28.50 -1.05 -21.72
CA ASP A 589 27.85 -2.38 -21.66
C ASP A 589 28.73 -3.47 -21.00
N SER A 590 29.93 -3.10 -20.54
CA SER A 590 30.96 -3.97 -19.96
C SER A 590 30.60 -4.51 -18.57
N HIS A 591 29.73 -3.85 -17.79
CA HIS A 591 29.40 -4.27 -16.42
C HIS A 591 28.49 -5.51 -16.30
N LEU A 592 27.72 -5.87 -17.33
CA LEU A 592 26.85 -7.07 -17.30
C LEU A 592 27.56 -8.36 -17.75
N ASN A 593 28.77 -8.22 -18.28
CA ASN A 593 29.63 -9.37 -18.56
C ASN A 593 30.28 -9.92 -17.30
N ASP A 594 30.28 -9.14 -16.20
CA ASP A 594 30.76 -9.58 -14.90
C ASP A 594 29.71 -10.47 -14.21
N VAL A 595 30.04 -11.76 -14.13
CA VAL A 595 29.22 -12.81 -13.52
C VAL A 595 29.13 -12.62 -12.00
N SER A 596 30.04 -11.83 -11.41
CA SER A 596 30.20 -11.68 -9.96
C SER A 596 28.91 -11.27 -9.22
N HIS A 597 28.01 -10.53 -9.89
CA HIS A 597 26.78 -10.00 -9.28
C HIS A 597 25.52 -10.83 -9.52
N LEU A 598 25.55 -11.79 -10.45
CA LEU A 598 24.38 -12.62 -10.79
C LEU A 598 23.91 -13.55 -9.65
N PRO A 599 24.80 -14.17 -8.83
CA PRO A 599 24.37 -15.01 -7.71
C PRO A 599 23.54 -14.25 -6.68
N ALA A 600 24.02 -13.06 -6.28
CA ALA A 600 23.33 -12.22 -5.32
C ALA A 600 21.96 -11.77 -5.85
N ALA A 601 21.90 -11.24 -7.08
CA ALA A 601 20.64 -10.83 -7.70
C ALA A 601 19.65 -12.00 -7.87
N SER A 602 20.14 -13.19 -8.22
CA SER A 602 19.30 -14.40 -8.32
C SER A 602 18.68 -14.78 -6.97
N ARG A 603 19.49 -14.75 -5.91
CA ARG A 603 19.06 -15.03 -4.54
C ARG A 603 18.06 -13.99 -4.02
N GLU A 604 18.28 -12.72 -4.35
CA GLU A 604 17.38 -11.61 -4.04
C GLU A 604 15.98 -11.81 -4.65
N ILE A 605 15.90 -12.17 -5.95
CA ILE A 605 14.62 -12.48 -6.62
C ILE A 605 13.98 -13.73 -6.01
N SER A 606 14.77 -14.78 -5.81
CA SER A 606 14.33 -16.04 -5.22
C SER A 606 13.64 -15.84 -3.86
N ASN A 607 14.27 -15.08 -2.96
CA ASN A 607 13.71 -14.76 -1.65
C ASN A 607 12.45 -13.88 -1.74
N TYR A 608 12.39 -12.95 -2.71
CA TYR A 608 11.21 -12.12 -2.93
C TYR A 608 10.03 -12.94 -3.48
N MET A 609 10.27 -13.84 -4.43
CA MET A 609 9.25 -14.73 -4.98
C MET A 609 8.69 -15.68 -3.92
N LEU A 610 9.55 -16.21 -3.04
CA LEU A 610 9.09 -17.00 -1.90
C LEU A 610 8.28 -16.16 -0.90
N PHE A 611 8.71 -14.92 -0.62
CA PHE A 611 7.92 -14.00 0.20
C PHE A 611 6.52 -13.79 -0.38
N LEU A 612 6.39 -13.56 -1.68
CA LEU A 612 5.09 -13.42 -2.34
C LEU A 612 4.25 -14.69 -2.17
N LEU A 613 4.84 -15.87 -2.31
CA LEU A 613 4.13 -17.14 -2.16
C LEU A 613 3.56 -17.34 -0.75
N VAL A 614 4.34 -17.01 0.28
CA VAL A 614 3.97 -17.28 1.68
C VAL A 614 3.11 -16.15 2.26
N MET A 615 3.56 -14.90 2.12
CA MET A 615 2.97 -13.75 2.80
C MET A 615 1.89 -13.07 1.96
N ARG A 616 1.97 -13.18 0.63
CA ARG A 616 1.03 -12.51 -0.30
C ARG A 616 0.53 -13.43 -1.42
N PRO A 617 -0.03 -14.61 -1.09
CA PRO A 617 -0.46 -15.58 -2.09
C PRO A 617 -1.52 -15.03 -3.05
N PHE A 618 -2.31 -14.03 -2.64
CA PHE A 618 -3.29 -13.36 -3.50
C PHE A 618 -2.67 -12.60 -4.68
N MET A 619 -1.36 -12.31 -4.64
CA MET A 619 -0.65 -11.70 -5.76
C MET A 619 -0.16 -12.74 -6.78
N LEU A 620 -0.20 -14.03 -6.44
CA LEU A 620 0.17 -15.13 -7.32
C LEU A 620 -1.08 -15.87 -7.81
N THR A 621 -0.91 -16.73 -8.80
CA THR A 621 -2.00 -17.61 -9.27
C THR A 621 -2.45 -18.55 -8.16
N ALA A 622 -3.76 -18.60 -7.89
CA ALA A 622 -4.35 -19.48 -6.89
C ALA A 622 -3.94 -20.95 -7.11
N SER A 623 -3.31 -21.55 -6.10
CA SER A 623 -2.73 -22.90 -6.12
C SER A 623 -2.59 -23.42 -4.68
N ILE A 624 -2.15 -24.66 -4.51
CA ILE A 624 -1.92 -25.30 -3.19
C ILE A 624 -0.56 -24.90 -2.55
N GLY A 625 -0.06 -23.70 -2.86
CA GLY A 625 1.30 -23.27 -2.51
C GLY A 625 1.56 -23.20 -1.01
N GLN A 626 0.55 -22.83 -0.21
CA GLN A 626 0.66 -22.84 1.24
C GLN A 626 0.83 -24.26 1.80
N ILE A 627 0.14 -25.25 1.21
CA ILE A 627 0.24 -26.67 1.59
C ILE A 627 1.64 -27.18 1.23
N ARG A 628 2.08 -26.96 -0.02
CA ARG A 628 3.44 -27.35 -0.46
C ARG A 628 4.53 -26.72 0.40
N PHE A 629 4.40 -25.43 0.71
CA PHE A 629 5.36 -24.72 1.56
C PHE A 629 5.37 -25.31 2.98
N GLY A 630 4.20 -25.55 3.57
CA GLY A 630 4.07 -26.16 4.90
C GLY A 630 4.71 -27.55 4.96
N ASP A 631 4.39 -28.43 4.00
CA ASP A 631 4.95 -29.77 3.90
C ASP A 631 6.48 -29.74 3.71
N THR A 632 6.96 -28.84 2.85
CA THR A 632 8.40 -28.67 2.60
C THR A 632 9.12 -28.16 3.84
N CYS A 633 8.54 -27.21 4.57
CA CYS A 633 9.09 -26.74 5.83
C CYS A 633 9.12 -27.83 6.90
N ALA A 634 8.05 -28.63 7.01
CA ALA A 634 7.97 -29.74 7.96
C ALA A 634 9.05 -30.80 7.66
N GLU A 635 9.23 -31.17 6.39
CA GLU A 635 10.29 -32.10 6.00
C GLU A 635 11.68 -31.53 6.26
N THR A 636 11.89 -30.25 5.93
CA THR A 636 13.18 -29.56 6.13
C THR A 636 13.54 -29.50 7.62
N LYS A 637 12.58 -29.13 8.49
CA LYS A 637 12.76 -29.13 9.95
C LYS A 637 13.08 -30.53 10.46
N ASN A 638 12.34 -31.56 10.02
CA ASN A 638 12.60 -32.95 10.39
C ASN A 638 13.99 -33.44 9.96
N PHE A 639 14.47 -33.00 8.80
CA PHE A 639 15.82 -33.31 8.33
C PHE A 639 16.89 -32.64 9.21
N PHE A 640 16.71 -31.36 9.55
CA PHE A 640 17.67 -30.63 10.40
C PHE A 640 17.68 -31.11 11.86
N LEU A 641 16.56 -31.57 12.39
CA LEU A 641 16.50 -32.18 13.73
C LEU A 641 17.30 -33.49 13.85
N ARG A 642 17.56 -34.19 12.73
CA ARG A 642 18.33 -35.44 12.72
C ARG A 642 19.84 -35.24 12.69
N GLY A 643 20.32 -34.05 12.31
CA GLY A 643 21.74 -33.72 12.28
C GLY A 643 22.15 -33.00 13.56
N ASP A 644 23.17 -33.51 14.26
CA ASP A 644 23.72 -32.83 15.44
C ASP A 644 24.08 -31.37 15.11
N GLU A 645 23.44 -30.45 15.81
CA GLU A 645 23.69 -29.00 15.86
C GLU A 645 24.12 -28.31 14.55
N LEU A 646 23.28 -28.41 13.51
CA LEU A 646 23.41 -27.52 12.35
C LEU A 646 22.91 -26.10 12.69
N GLY A 647 23.73 -25.32 13.39
CA GLY A 647 23.44 -23.91 13.69
C GLY A 647 23.63 -22.94 12.51
N ALA A 648 24.19 -23.40 11.38
CA ALA A 648 24.56 -22.56 10.23
C ALA A 648 23.90 -23.04 8.93
N ALA A 649 23.29 -22.10 8.19
CA ALA A 649 22.57 -22.38 6.94
C ALA A 649 23.44 -23.03 5.86
N ARG A 650 24.73 -22.71 5.83
CA ARG A 650 25.70 -23.35 4.92
C ARG A 650 25.85 -24.85 5.18
N LYS A 651 26.08 -25.25 6.44
CA LYS A 651 26.18 -26.66 6.82
C LYS A 651 24.90 -27.42 6.45
N ALA A 652 23.74 -26.76 6.59
CA ALA A 652 22.45 -27.33 6.27
C ALA A 652 22.29 -27.58 4.77
N ALA A 653 22.72 -26.62 3.95
CA ALA A 653 22.79 -26.79 2.50
C ALA A 653 23.74 -27.94 2.10
N GLU A 654 24.95 -28.00 2.68
CA GLU A 654 25.88 -29.10 2.44
C GLU A 654 25.28 -30.46 2.78
N ALA A 655 24.61 -30.59 3.94
CA ALA A 655 23.97 -31.83 4.36
C ALA A 655 22.84 -32.26 3.39
N LEU A 656 22.04 -31.31 2.90
CA LEU A 656 20.99 -31.57 1.90
C LEU A 656 21.57 -32.07 0.57
N THR A 657 22.69 -31.49 0.11
CA THR A 657 23.33 -31.91 -1.15
C THR A 657 24.01 -33.28 -1.10
N LYS A 658 24.31 -33.80 0.10
CA LYS A 658 24.91 -35.13 0.28
C LYS A 658 23.91 -36.28 0.15
N VAL A 659 22.61 -35.99 0.20
CA VAL A 659 21.57 -37.02 0.10
C VAL A 659 21.45 -37.47 -1.35
N LYS A 660 21.71 -38.76 -1.61
CA LYS A 660 21.53 -39.36 -2.93
C LYS A 660 20.04 -39.54 -3.24
N THR A 661 19.55 -38.89 -4.28
CA THR A 661 18.14 -38.94 -4.72
C THR A 661 17.96 -39.88 -5.91
N GLU A 662 18.38 -41.15 -5.75
CA GLU A 662 18.31 -42.17 -6.81
C GLU A 662 16.87 -42.56 -7.18
N ILE A 663 15.96 -42.57 -6.19
CA ILE A 663 14.52 -42.80 -6.37
C ILE A 663 13.79 -41.46 -6.34
N ASN A 664 12.79 -41.28 -7.22
CA ASN A 664 12.02 -40.06 -7.27
C ASN A 664 11.29 -39.84 -5.92
N PRO A 665 11.48 -38.69 -5.23
CA PRO A 665 10.83 -38.43 -3.94
C PRO A 665 9.30 -38.60 -3.96
N ARG A 666 8.67 -38.32 -5.12
CA ARG A 666 7.23 -38.51 -5.33
C ARG A 666 6.80 -39.98 -5.25
N GLU A 667 7.65 -40.91 -5.70
CA GLU A 667 7.37 -42.36 -5.64
C GLU A 667 7.43 -42.89 -4.20
N VAL A 668 8.29 -42.29 -3.36
CA VAL A 668 8.44 -42.68 -1.95
C VAL A 668 7.31 -42.13 -1.08
N LYS A 669 6.87 -40.90 -1.33
CA LYS A 669 5.89 -40.20 -0.46
C LYS A 669 4.44 -40.37 -0.91
N GLY A 670 4.21 -40.64 -2.20
CA GLY A 670 2.88 -40.61 -2.80
C GLY A 670 2.16 -39.28 -2.55
N ASP A 671 0.82 -39.31 -2.46
CA ASP A 671 0.01 -38.10 -2.25
C ASP A 671 -0.07 -37.63 -0.78
N ARG A 672 0.60 -38.30 0.16
CA ARG A 672 0.56 -37.95 1.58
C ARG A 672 1.30 -36.65 1.92
N SER A 673 2.29 -36.26 1.12
CA SER A 673 3.04 -35.03 1.29
C SER A 673 3.33 -34.43 -0.07
N LYS A 674 3.07 -33.13 -0.22
CA LYS A 674 3.38 -32.34 -1.42
C LYS A 674 4.74 -31.64 -1.30
N SER A 675 5.60 -32.09 -0.39
CA SER A 675 6.94 -31.52 -0.22
C SER A 675 7.82 -31.74 -1.45
N VAL A 676 8.56 -30.71 -1.82
CA VAL A 676 9.48 -30.69 -2.97
C VAL A 676 10.96 -30.61 -2.59
N LEU A 677 11.30 -30.79 -1.31
CA LEU A 677 12.66 -30.58 -0.80
C LEU A 677 13.72 -31.35 -1.61
N PHE A 678 13.54 -32.66 -1.78
CA PHE A 678 14.51 -33.50 -2.48
C PHE A 678 14.42 -33.42 -4.01
N ASP A 679 13.27 -33.01 -4.57
CA ASP A 679 13.18 -32.64 -5.98
C ASP A 679 14.02 -31.38 -6.26
N ALA A 680 14.04 -30.43 -5.32
CA ALA A 680 14.88 -29.24 -5.41
C ALA A 680 16.37 -29.56 -5.26
N CYS A 681 16.74 -30.53 -4.40
CA CYS A 681 18.13 -31.02 -4.32
C CYS A 681 18.61 -31.61 -5.66
N ARG A 682 17.74 -32.38 -6.35
CA ARG A 682 18.04 -32.92 -7.69
C ARG A 682 18.22 -31.80 -8.73
N LEU A 683 17.36 -30.79 -8.70
CA LEU A 683 17.50 -29.60 -9.56
C LEU A 683 18.82 -28.86 -9.28
N ALA A 684 19.20 -28.69 -8.01
CA ALA A 684 20.47 -28.09 -7.63
C ALA A 684 21.67 -28.86 -8.18
N GLU A 685 21.64 -30.19 -8.11
CA GLU A 685 22.70 -31.05 -8.67
C GLU A 685 22.84 -30.87 -10.19
N GLN A 686 21.72 -30.82 -10.93
CA GLN A 686 21.72 -30.56 -12.37
C GLN A 686 22.31 -29.18 -12.70
N LEU A 687 21.93 -28.14 -11.95
CA LEU A 687 22.49 -26.79 -12.11
C LEU A 687 24.00 -26.73 -11.79
N ARG A 688 24.46 -27.52 -10.80
CA ARG A 688 25.88 -27.59 -10.41
C ARG A 688 26.76 -28.24 -11.48
N ARG A 689 26.21 -29.07 -12.37
CA ARG A 689 26.95 -29.64 -13.52
C ARG A 689 27.28 -28.59 -14.60
N LEU A 690 26.58 -27.46 -14.61
CA LEU A 690 26.85 -26.37 -15.54
C LEU A 690 28.04 -25.53 -15.07
N GLU A 691 28.79 -24.99 -16.04
CA GLU A 691 29.83 -23.99 -15.80
C GLU A 691 29.26 -22.78 -15.03
N ARG A 692 29.99 -22.26 -14.04
CA ARG A 692 29.53 -21.17 -13.14
C ARG A 692 28.89 -19.99 -13.88
N ARG A 693 29.52 -19.52 -14.96
CA ARG A 693 29.00 -18.42 -15.79
C ARG A 693 27.68 -18.77 -16.46
N LYS A 694 27.57 -19.98 -17.02
CA LYS A 694 26.35 -20.49 -17.65
C LYS A 694 25.24 -20.67 -16.61
N ARG A 695 25.57 -21.25 -15.45
CA ARG A 695 24.67 -21.51 -14.32
C ARG A 695 23.95 -20.25 -13.85
N TRP A 696 24.69 -19.22 -13.42
CA TRP A 696 24.06 -18.02 -12.86
C TRP A 696 23.36 -17.15 -13.89
N ARG A 697 23.83 -17.16 -15.14
CA ARG A 697 23.10 -16.51 -16.24
C ARG A 697 21.75 -17.20 -16.47
N LEU A 698 21.71 -18.53 -16.44
CA LEU A 698 20.49 -19.31 -16.56
C LEU A 698 19.54 -19.09 -15.37
N VAL A 699 20.05 -19.18 -14.14
CA VAL A 699 19.25 -18.98 -12.92
C VAL A 699 18.65 -17.57 -12.86
N ALA A 700 19.45 -16.53 -13.12
CA ALA A 700 18.94 -15.15 -13.19
C ALA A 700 17.90 -14.96 -14.30
N GLY A 701 18.11 -15.61 -15.45
CA GLY A 701 17.18 -15.66 -16.56
C GLY A 701 15.81 -16.20 -16.17
N VAL A 702 15.80 -17.41 -15.62
CA VAL A 702 14.57 -18.10 -15.20
C VAL A 702 13.83 -17.31 -14.10
N TRP A 703 14.55 -16.78 -13.11
CA TRP A 703 13.92 -15.97 -12.05
C TRP A 703 13.23 -14.71 -12.56
N VAL A 704 13.84 -14.00 -13.52
CA VAL A 704 13.21 -12.83 -14.13
C VAL A 704 11.97 -13.25 -14.92
N GLU A 705 11.97 -14.39 -15.61
CA GLU A 705 10.75 -14.89 -16.27
C GLU A 705 9.64 -15.26 -15.28
N MET A 706 9.98 -15.94 -14.19
CA MET A 706 9.00 -16.26 -13.14
C MET A 706 8.42 -14.98 -12.50
N LEU A 707 9.26 -13.96 -12.29
CA LEU A 707 8.83 -12.67 -11.80
C LEU A 707 7.88 -11.98 -12.79
N CYS A 708 8.20 -12.00 -14.09
CA CYS A 708 7.34 -11.47 -15.15
C CYS A 708 6.01 -12.24 -15.24
N TYR A 709 6.05 -13.57 -15.14
CA TYR A 709 4.86 -14.40 -15.14
C TYR A 709 3.93 -14.07 -13.95
N ALA A 710 4.49 -14.00 -12.73
CA ALA A 710 3.73 -13.59 -11.54
C ALA A 710 3.12 -12.19 -11.71
N ALA A 711 3.90 -11.24 -12.24
CA ALA A 711 3.44 -9.87 -12.49
C ALA A 711 2.30 -9.83 -13.52
N GLY A 712 2.38 -10.59 -14.61
CA GLY A 712 1.34 -10.63 -15.65
C GLY A 712 0.07 -11.36 -15.24
N LYS A 713 0.15 -12.34 -14.34
CA LYS A 713 -1.02 -13.13 -13.87
C LYS A 713 -1.68 -12.58 -12.62
N CYS A 714 -1.06 -11.62 -11.94
CA CYS A 714 -1.67 -10.88 -10.85
C CYS A 714 -2.78 -9.96 -11.40
N ARG A 715 -3.91 -9.87 -10.68
CA ARG A 715 -5.02 -8.98 -11.10
C ARG A 715 -4.69 -7.52 -10.80
N GLY A 716 -5.21 -6.60 -11.61
CA GLY A 716 -4.94 -5.17 -11.49
C GLY A 716 -5.34 -4.59 -10.12
N ASN A 717 -6.42 -5.10 -9.52
CA ASN A 717 -6.88 -4.68 -8.20
C ASN A 717 -5.89 -5.03 -7.07
N PHE A 718 -5.17 -6.16 -7.17
CA PHE A 718 -4.17 -6.56 -6.20
C PHE A 718 -2.89 -5.73 -6.34
N HIS A 719 -2.52 -5.35 -7.56
CA HIS A 719 -1.48 -4.33 -7.79
C HIS A 719 -1.87 -2.99 -7.17
N ALA A 720 -3.13 -2.54 -7.35
CA ALA A 720 -3.64 -1.31 -6.75
C ALA A 720 -3.51 -1.33 -5.22
N LYS A 721 -3.87 -2.46 -4.60
CA LYS A 721 -3.83 -2.65 -3.14
C LYS A 721 -2.44 -2.44 -2.53
N GLN A 722 -1.38 -2.75 -3.27
CA GLN A 722 -0.01 -2.63 -2.76
C GLN A 722 0.58 -1.22 -2.85
N LEU A 723 -0.07 -0.30 -3.56
CA LEU A 723 0.42 1.07 -3.70
C LEU A 723 0.48 1.82 -2.38
N SER A 724 -0.31 1.47 -1.36
CA SER A 724 -0.24 2.11 -0.05
C SER A 724 0.89 1.62 0.85
N GLN A 725 1.57 0.52 0.49
CA GLN A 725 2.55 -0.16 1.35
C GLN A 725 4.03 0.17 0.99
N GLY A 726 4.28 1.30 0.34
CA GLY A 726 5.64 1.69 -0.05
C GLY A 726 6.09 1.22 -1.44
N GLY A 727 5.16 0.66 -2.23
CA GLY A 727 5.37 0.23 -3.61
C GLY A 727 5.94 -1.19 -3.69
N GLU A 728 5.53 -1.96 -4.70
CA GLU A 728 5.97 -3.34 -4.89
C GLU A 728 6.71 -3.53 -6.20
N LEU A 729 7.84 -4.26 -6.13
CA LEU A 729 8.63 -4.59 -7.31
C LEU A 729 7.76 -5.28 -8.37
N LEU A 730 6.90 -6.21 -7.95
CA LEU A 730 5.99 -6.92 -8.86
C LEU A 730 5.11 -5.96 -9.68
N THR A 731 4.61 -4.89 -9.06
CA THR A 731 3.78 -3.87 -9.73
C THR A 731 4.58 -3.02 -10.72
N VAL A 732 5.85 -2.72 -10.41
CA VAL A 732 6.76 -2.02 -11.32
C VAL A 732 7.08 -2.88 -12.54
N VAL A 733 7.41 -4.16 -12.31
CA VAL A 733 7.67 -5.14 -13.39
C VAL A 733 6.44 -5.31 -14.27
N TRP A 734 5.25 -5.41 -13.66
CA TRP A 734 3.99 -5.51 -14.37
C TRP A 734 3.76 -4.34 -15.33
N LEU A 735 3.92 -3.10 -14.86
CA LEU A 735 3.71 -1.93 -15.71
C LEU A 735 4.80 -1.81 -16.78
N LEU A 736 6.05 -2.13 -16.48
CA LEU A 736 7.12 -2.21 -17.48
C LEU A 736 6.80 -3.23 -18.57
N MET A 737 6.37 -4.44 -18.20
CA MET A 737 5.95 -5.47 -19.16
C MET A 737 4.83 -4.96 -20.06
N ALA A 738 3.82 -4.32 -19.46
CA ALA A 738 2.74 -3.71 -20.21
C ALA A 738 3.33 -2.71 -21.21
N HIS A 739 4.22 -1.79 -20.80
CA HIS A 739 4.80 -0.83 -21.73
C HIS A 739 5.61 -1.42 -22.88
N PHE A 740 6.27 -2.55 -22.66
CA PHE A 740 6.93 -3.35 -23.70
C PHE A 740 5.97 -4.25 -24.50
N GLY A 741 4.66 -4.04 -24.36
CA GLY A 741 3.61 -4.74 -25.10
C GLY A 741 3.41 -6.21 -24.71
N MET A 742 3.99 -6.64 -23.59
CA MET A 742 3.85 -8.00 -23.05
C MET A 742 2.67 -8.10 -22.09
N GLY A 743 2.00 -9.26 -22.11
CA GLY A 743 0.91 -9.60 -21.20
C GLY A 743 -0.45 -9.78 -21.89
N ASP A 744 -1.40 -10.35 -21.15
CA ASP A 744 -2.75 -10.67 -21.63
C ASP A 744 -3.68 -9.45 -21.75
N GLN A 745 -3.20 -8.27 -21.36
CA GLN A 745 -4.01 -7.08 -21.15
C GLN A 745 -4.24 -6.25 -22.43
N TYR A 746 -3.88 -6.81 -23.57
CA TYR A 746 -3.99 -6.20 -24.89
C TYR A 746 -5.04 -6.90 -25.74
N ARG A 747 -5.80 -6.12 -26.52
CA ARG A 747 -6.59 -6.70 -27.62
C ARG A 747 -5.62 -7.29 -28.63
N VAL A 748 -5.78 -8.58 -28.89
CA VAL A 748 -4.88 -9.39 -29.74
C VAL A 748 -5.16 -9.18 -31.22
N GLU A 749 -6.40 -8.88 -31.56
CA GLU A 749 -6.82 -8.62 -32.93
C GLU A 749 -6.46 -7.20 -33.33
N ALA A 750 -6.07 -7.01 -34.60
CA ALA A 750 -5.80 -5.71 -35.21
C ALA A 750 -7.07 -4.86 -35.16
N GLY A 751 -7.32 -4.22 -34.01
CA GLY A 751 -8.63 -3.75 -33.61
C GLY A 751 -9.19 -2.62 -34.45
N HIS A 752 -8.45 -2.16 -35.45
CA HIS A 752 -8.78 -1.06 -36.35
C HIS A 752 -8.49 -1.42 -37.82
N ALA A 753 -8.37 -2.71 -38.14
CA ALA A 753 -8.29 -3.08 -39.55
C ALA A 753 -9.69 -2.96 -40.16
N ARG A 754 -9.91 -1.93 -40.96
CA ARG A 754 -11.18 -1.78 -41.69
C ARG A 754 -11.15 -2.71 -42.88
N ALA A 755 -12.12 -3.62 -42.94
CA ALA A 755 -12.45 -4.30 -44.18
C ALA A 755 -12.87 -3.23 -45.20
N LYS A 756 -12.09 -3.07 -46.25
CA LYS A 756 -12.45 -2.26 -47.42
C LYS A 756 -12.85 -3.22 -48.52
N LEU A 757 -13.99 -2.94 -49.13
CA LEU A 757 -14.41 -3.58 -50.36
C LEU A 757 -13.71 -2.86 -51.52
N ILE A 758 -12.82 -3.55 -52.23
CA ILE A 758 -12.23 -3.06 -53.48
C ILE A 758 -13.03 -3.70 -54.61
N ILE A 759 -13.60 -2.86 -55.47
CA ILE A 759 -14.37 -3.27 -56.64
C ILE A 759 -13.57 -2.84 -57.86
N GLU A 760 -13.11 -3.81 -58.64
CA GLU A 760 -12.46 -3.57 -59.93
C GLU A 760 -13.45 -3.87 -61.05
N ASN A 761 -13.52 -2.94 -62.03
CA ASN A 761 -14.43 -3.00 -63.19
C ASN A 761 -13.90 -3.91 -64.29
#